data_AF-A0A964P8P6-F1
#
_entry.id   AF-A0A964P8P6-F1
#
_cell.length_a   1.000
_cell.length_b   1.000
_cell.length_c   1.000
_cell.angle_alpha   90.00
_cell.angle_beta   90.00
_cell.angle_gamma   90.00
#
_symmetry.space_group_name_H-M   'P 1'
#
loop_
_entity.id
_entity.type
_entity.pdbx_description
1 polymer ?
#
loop_
_entity_poly.entity_id
_entity_poly.type
_entity_poly.pdbx_seq_one_letter_code
_entity_poly.pdbx_strand_id
1 'polypeptide(L)'
;MPVQVCQRCKHFNPEYAAYCYFDGVVLQAQQNAAVLRLPSDFTFPSGRRCKTFDELAQGCQEEWAAARDLLMRGTFAHFFTNCNRVDLVRAANDAKAQANPDIGLTTFLTALPGTRTATPKLDLNPRRILLGKVVGGDTKTVPLTITNQGQGMLQGTLTISEGQDWLSLGPKPGLHEIEISTAREQSVKLTITTKGQAAGQSYGARLTVVTNGGVVEVPLRMDLVAQAYAKAPFQGVRSQREMAEKMRSAPKAAVPVLESGDVQRWFELNGWLYPMRGTPIKGVAGVQQFFESMGVSKPPVVQLSKKEIRVTCKYKETARAQVALQTAAKKWVYANLSSDSPWLKLAQAQVSGPQHAAIALEIDTNLWTLGPSGEGTVSVVANGGQKLTLKVVVEVPGAPPATQRSKPPPPPTPAPAARTAPTMPTAAQAPASPVMPLTAGSVKFIPALATTLLVCLALRVLLIPIVDCWGRSSVVAAAAEKLDLAPGRDSPSVGLGGWLHLPWFKILGGADEKFSAKVFDPNNASEVGMSEFRHYFVSYFIRWFVLWTGWIGAIVGAVLVLKRGGGTLDIPWGVIAGTFAGFAGSVTLAACFLLAELLPHALWQFTMGAQGGFGFLLLWSLLALFCWLLIGTGLGVVLPWIGPLRRLLIDPFQALIATLLRSVGMKGLGDYWAPV
;
A
#
# COMPACT_ATOMS: atom_id res chain seq x y z
N MET A 1 -66.20 -36.45 -20.05
CA MET A 1 -65.54 -35.35 -20.77
C MET A 1 -64.05 -35.61 -20.72
N PRO A 2 -63.36 -35.72 -21.86
CA PRO A 2 -61.91 -35.89 -21.85
C PRO A 2 -61.24 -34.71 -21.13
N VAL A 3 -60.21 -35.01 -20.34
CA VAL A 3 -59.46 -34.04 -19.54
C VAL A 3 -57.98 -34.16 -19.89
N GLN A 4 -57.29 -33.02 -19.99
CA GLN A 4 -55.84 -33.00 -20.21
C GLN A 4 -55.12 -32.90 -18.86
N VAL A 5 -54.17 -33.79 -18.63
CA VAL A 5 -53.34 -33.75 -17.40
C VAL A 5 -52.03 -33.04 -17.70
N CYS A 6 -51.73 -31.98 -16.96
CA CYS A 6 -50.43 -31.33 -17.07
C CYS A 6 -49.32 -32.29 -16.68
N GLN A 7 -48.36 -32.51 -17.59
CA GLN A 7 -47.27 -33.45 -17.34
C GLN A 7 -46.35 -33.02 -16.19
N ARG A 8 -46.31 -31.71 -15.89
CA ARG A 8 -45.46 -31.11 -14.86
C ARG A 8 -46.14 -31.09 -13.48
N CYS A 9 -47.29 -30.42 -13.33
CA CYS A 9 -47.96 -30.28 -12.03
C CYS A 9 -49.05 -31.34 -11.76
N LYS A 10 -49.30 -32.25 -12.70
CA LYS A 10 -50.31 -33.33 -12.62
C LYS A 10 -51.76 -32.88 -12.39
N HIS A 11 -52.06 -31.59 -12.55
CA HIS A 11 -53.43 -31.07 -12.45
C HIS A 11 -54.25 -31.38 -13.70
N PHE A 12 -55.55 -31.59 -13.51
CA PHE A 12 -56.54 -31.77 -14.58
C PHE A 12 -56.94 -30.41 -15.18
N ASN A 13 -56.98 -30.34 -16.50
CA ASN A 13 -57.37 -29.16 -17.27
C ASN A 13 -58.46 -29.55 -18.28
N PRO A 14 -59.38 -28.65 -18.64
CA PRO A 14 -60.41 -28.92 -19.64
C PRO A 14 -59.80 -29.20 -21.02
N GLU A 15 -60.49 -29.95 -21.88
CA GLU A 15 -59.96 -30.40 -23.19
C GLU A 15 -59.51 -29.25 -24.11
N TYR A 16 -60.19 -28.10 -24.01
CA TYR A 16 -59.87 -26.91 -24.80
C TYR A 16 -58.69 -26.08 -24.23
N ALA A 17 -58.12 -26.49 -23.09
CA ALA A 17 -57.03 -25.75 -22.47
C ALA A 17 -55.74 -25.87 -23.28
N ALA A 18 -55.30 -24.78 -23.90
CA ALA A 18 -54.00 -24.71 -24.56
C ALA A 18 -52.81 -24.72 -23.56
N TYR A 19 -53.07 -24.32 -22.31
CA TYR A 19 -52.09 -24.22 -21.22
C TYR A 19 -52.66 -24.76 -19.93
N CYS A 20 -51.79 -25.18 -19.01
CA CYS A 20 -52.21 -25.58 -17.67
C CYS A 20 -52.66 -24.36 -16.86
N TYR A 21 -53.86 -24.43 -16.29
CA TYR A 21 -54.43 -23.35 -15.49
C TYR A 21 -53.74 -23.17 -14.13
N PHE A 22 -52.89 -24.14 -13.73
CA PHE A 22 -52.17 -24.11 -12.47
C PHE A 22 -50.73 -23.60 -12.58
N ASP A 23 -49.96 -24.09 -13.57
CA ASP A 23 -48.54 -23.77 -13.73
C ASP A 23 -48.18 -23.10 -15.08
N GLY A 24 -49.17 -22.84 -15.93
CA GLY A 24 -49.01 -22.11 -17.19
C GLY A 24 -48.30 -22.88 -18.31
N VAL A 25 -47.92 -24.15 -18.08
CA VAL A 25 -47.20 -24.96 -19.07
C VAL A 25 -48.11 -25.33 -20.24
N VAL A 26 -47.58 -25.26 -21.47
CA VAL A 26 -48.30 -25.64 -22.69
C VAL A 26 -48.70 -27.12 -22.63
N LEU A 27 -49.98 -27.42 -22.86
CA LEU A 27 -50.52 -28.78 -22.81
C LEU A 27 -50.52 -29.48 -24.18
N GLN A 28 -50.49 -28.74 -25.29
CA GLN A 28 -50.47 -29.28 -26.66
C GLN A 28 -49.26 -28.76 -27.48
N ALA A 29 -48.51 -29.68 -28.10
CA ALA A 29 -47.25 -29.40 -28.81
C ALA A 29 -47.40 -28.77 -30.22
N GLN A 30 -48.61 -28.39 -30.64
CA GLN A 30 -48.80 -27.71 -31.93
C GLN A 30 -48.91 -26.19 -31.74
N GLN A 31 -47.94 -25.48 -32.33
CA GLN A 31 -47.81 -24.02 -32.52
C GLN A 31 -46.99 -23.24 -31.48
N ASN A 32 -45.65 -23.39 -31.55
CA ASN A 32 -44.68 -22.53 -30.85
C ASN A 32 -44.86 -21.01 -31.09
N ALA A 33 -45.53 -20.59 -32.18
CA ALA A 33 -45.73 -19.19 -32.54
C ALA A 33 -47.00 -18.53 -31.94
N ALA A 34 -48.05 -19.31 -31.67
CA ALA A 34 -49.28 -18.81 -31.04
C ALA A 34 -49.10 -18.60 -29.52
N VAL A 35 -48.10 -19.26 -28.94
CA VAL A 35 -47.79 -19.27 -27.49
C VAL A 35 -47.23 -17.94 -26.96
N LEU A 36 -46.64 -17.12 -27.83
CA LEU A 36 -46.02 -15.85 -27.47
C LEU A 36 -46.89 -14.63 -27.80
N ARG A 37 -48.05 -14.82 -28.46
CA ARG A 37 -49.03 -13.76 -28.74
C ARG A 37 -50.04 -13.60 -27.62
N LEU A 38 -50.47 -12.36 -27.40
CA LEU A 38 -51.58 -12.06 -26.51
C LEU A 38 -52.90 -12.44 -27.22
N PRO A 39 -53.88 -13.04 -26.51
CA PRO A 39 -55.19 -13.35 -27.09
C PRO A 39 -55.98 -12.11 -27.54
N SER A 40 -55.66 -10.95 -26.98
CA SER A 40 -56.16 -9.64 -27.40
C SER A 40 -55.07 -8.59 -27.21
N ASP A 41 -55.08 -7.52 -28.03
CA ASP A 41 -54.10 -6.44 -27.91
C ASP A 41 -54.27 -5.71 -26.57
N PHE A 42 -53.22 -5.61 -25.77
CA PHE A 42 -53.21 -4.76 -24.58
C PHE A 42 -52.82 -3.33 -24.98
N THR A 43 -53.52 -2.32 -24.46
CA THR A 43 -53.21 -0.91 -24.77
C THR A 43 -52.85 -0.15 -23.49
N PHE A 44 -51.67 0.46 -23.46
CA PHE A 44 -51.25 1.35 -22.37
C PHE A 44 -51.96 2.70 -22.44
N PRO A 45 -52.03 3.46 -21.33
CA PRO A 45 -52.58 4.83 -21.31
C PRO A 45 -51.92 5.78 -22.31
N SER A 46 -50.66 5.53 -22.69
CA SER A 46 -49.93 6.26 -23.73
C SER A 46 -50.46 6.04 -25.15
N GLY A 47 -51.31 5.03 -25.36
CA GLY A 47 -51.77 4.56 -26.68
C GLY A 47 -50.89 3.46 -27.27
N ARG A 48 -49.82 3.02 -26.60
CA ARG A 48 -48.99 1.89 -27.05
C ARG A 48 -49.82 0.60 -27.02
N ARG A 49 -49.84 -0.12 -28.15
CA ARG A 49 -50.48 -1.44 -28.28
C ARG A 49 -49.44 -2.54 -28.22
N CYS A 50 -49.74 -3.59 -27.48
CA CYS A 50 -48.91 -4.77 -27.30
C CYS A 50 -49.69 -5.99 -27.80
N LYS A 51 -49.10 -6.71 -28.76
CA LYS A 51 -49.67 -7.91 -29.41
C LYS A 51 -49.05 -9.20 -28.92
N THR A 52 -47.90 -9.11 -28.27
CA THR A 52 -47.14 -10.23 -27.73
C THR A 52 -46.84 -10.02 -26.25
N PHE A 53 -46.56 -11.11 -25.54
CA PHE A 53 -46.13 -11.03 -24.14
C PHE A 53 -44.78 -10.29 -24.00
N ASP A 54 -43.91 -10.39 -25.00
CA ASP A 54 -42.64 -9.66 -25.06
C ASP A 54 -42.87 -8.16 -25.29
N GLU A 55 -43.79 -7.77 -26.18
CA GLU A 55 -44.17 -6.35 -26.36
C GLU A 55 -44.84 -5.75 -25.11
N LEU A 56 -45.64 -6.55 -24.38
CA LEU A 56 -46.23 -6.14 -23.11
C LEU A 56 -45.16 -5.97 -22.03
N ALA A 57 -44.23 -6.91 -21.94
CA ALA A 57 -43.10 -6.84 -21.03
C ALA A 57 -42.24 -5.60 -21.29
N GLN A 58 -41.92 -5.35 -22.56
CA GLN A 58 -41.16 -4.19 -22.99
C GLN A 58 -41.93 -2.88 -22.73
N GLY A 59 -43.24 -2.85 -23.00
CA GLY A 59 -44.11 -1.72 -22.66
C GLY A 59 -44.09 -1.40 -21.17
N CYS A 60 -44.16 -2.41 -20.31
CA CYS A 60 -44.06 -2.24 -18.87
C CYS A 60 -42.71 -1.67 -18.42
N GLN A 61 -41.62 -1.99 -19.12
CA GLN A 61 -40.29 -1.47 -18.80
C GLN A 61 -40.08 -0.03 -19.26
N GLU A 62 -40.59 0.29 -20.45
CA GLU A 62 -40.50 1.64 -20.99
C GLU A 62 -41.39 2.61 -20.20
N GLU A 63 -42.58 2.19 -19.79
CA GLU A 63 -43.56 2.98 -19.04
C GLU A 63 -43.72 2.51 -17.59
N TRP A 64 -42.60 2.32 -16.89
CA TRP A 64 -42.56 1.68 -15.56
C TRP A 64 -43.57 2.23 -14.54
N ALA A 65 -43.65 3.55 -14.38
CA ALA A 65 -44.57 4.17 -13.43
C ALA A 65 -46.04 3.86 -13.77
N ALA A 66 -46.42 3.95 -15.05
CA ALA A 66 -47.78 3.64 -15.50
C ALA A 66 -48.09 2.15 -15.37
N ALA A 67 -47.15 1.28 -15.71
CA ALA A 67 -47.28 -0.17 -15.56
C ALA A 67 -47.46 -0.60 -14.10
N ARG A 68 -46.71 0.00 -13.19
CA ARG A 68 -46.87 -0.21 -11.74
C ARG A 68 -48.26 0.18 -11.28
N ASP A 69 -48.75 1.34 -11.70
CA ASP A 69 -50.09 1.80 -11.34
C ASP A 69 -51.18 0.88 -11.91
N LEU A 70 -51.02 0.39 -13.15
CA LEU A 70 -51.92 -0.60 -13.77
C LEU A 70 -51.93 -1.94 -13.02
N LEU A 71 -50.78 -2.40 -12.53
CA LEU A 71 -50.69 -3.58 -11.69
C LEU A 71 -51.43 -3.38 -10.36
N MET A 72 -51.16 -2.27 -9.67
CA MET A 72 -51.79 -1.98 -8.38
C MET A 72 -53.31 -1.80 -8.49
N ARG A 73 -53.79 -1.24 -9.61
CA ARG A 73 -55.22 -1.14 -9.94
C ARG A 73 -55.84 -2.48 -10.34
N GLY A 74 -55.06 -3.55 -10.51
CA GLY A 74 -55.54 -4.86 -10.93
C GLY A 74 -55.91 -4.95 -12.41
N THR A 75 -55.48 -3.99 -13.23
CA THR A 75 -55.81 -3.94 -14.65
C THR A 75 -55.21 -5.12 -15.41
N PHE A 76 -53.98 -5.55 -15.07
CA PHE A 76 -53.39 -6.76 -15.64
C PHE A 76 -54.17 -8.01 -15.26
N ALA A 77 -54.56 -8.16 -13.99
CA ALA A 77 -55.37 -9.30 -13.55
C ALA A 77 -56.70 -9.36 -14.31
N HIS A 78 -57.41 -8.25 -14.44
CA HIS A 78 -58.65 -8.18 -15.21
C HIS A 78 -58.44 -8.54 -16.70
N PHE A 79 -57.38 -8.03 -17.31
CA PHE A 79 -57.04 -8.35 -18.71
C PHE A 79 -56.75 -9.85 -18.91
N PHE A 80 -55.97 -10.48 -18.04
CA PHE A 80 -55.67 -11.92 -18.15
C PHE A 80 -56.86 -12.82 -17.80
N THR A 81 -57.80 -12.35 -16.98
CA THR A 81 -59.10 -13.03 -16.77
C THR A 81 -59.85 -13.12 -18.09
N ASN A 82 -59.95 -12.03 -18.85
CA ASN A 82 -60.61 -12.03 -20.17
C ASN A 82 -59.89 -12.89 -21.21
N CYS A 83 -58.59 -13.11 -21.02
CA CYS A 83 -57.77 -13.99 -21.85
C CYS A 83 -57.78 -15.46 -21.38
N ASN A 84 -58.56 -15.82 -20.36
CA ASN A 84 -58.59 -17.14 -19.73
C ASN A 84 -57.22 -17.64 -19.23
N ARG A 85 -56.34 -16.72 -18.80
CA ARG A 85 -54.99 -17.02 -18.26
C ARG A 85 -54.95 -16.91 -16.75
N VAL A 86 -55.61 -17.85 -16.07
CA VAL A 86 -55.78 -17.89 -14.61
C VAL A 86 -54.42 -17.92 -13.87
N ASP A 87 -53.42 -18.55 -14.47
CA ASP A 87 -52.04 -18.59 -13.98
C ASP A 87 -51.42 -17.18 -13.87
N LEU A 88 -51.64 -16.32 -14.87
CA LEU A 88 -51.15 -14.93 -14.88
C LEU A 88 -52.00 -13.99 -14.04
N VAL A 89 -53.30 -14.28 -13.89
CA VAL A 89 -54.17 -13.58 -12.93
C VAL A 89 -53.65 -13.79 -11.51
N ARG A 90 -53.32 -15.03 -11.15
CA ARG A 90 -52.71 -15.35 -9.85
C ARG A 90 -51.39 -14.61 -9.69
N ALA A 91 -50.49 -14.69 -10.68
CA ALA A 91 -49.21 -14.00 -10.62
C ALA A 91 -49.35 -12.46 -10.47
N ALA A 92 -50.32 -11.84 -11.14
CA ALA A 92 -50.59 -10.40 -11.00
C ALA A 92 -51.13 -10.04 -9.61
N ASN A 93 -52.01 -10.86 -9.04
CA ASN A 93 -52.54 -10.64 -7.70
C ASN A 93 -51.47 -10.86 -6.61
N ASP A 94 -50.65 -11.90 -6.75
CA ASP A 94 -49.53 -12.18 -5.84
C ASP A 94 -48.50 -11.05 -5.87
N ALA A 95 -48.19 -10.55 -7.07
CA ALA A 95 -47.32 -9.40 -7.26
C ALA A 95 -47.88 -8.11 -6.65
N LYS A 96 -49.19 -7.87 -6.79
CA LYS A 96 -49.89 -6.73 -6.17
C LYS A 96 -49.87 -6.79 -4.64
N ALA A 97 -49.81 -7.99 -4.06
CA ALA A 97 -49.74 -8.17 -2.61
C ALA A 97 -48.36 -7.88 -2.00
N GLN A 98 -47.33 -7.63 -2.81
CA GLN A 98 -46.00 -7.30 -2.31
C GLN A 98 -45.94 -5.91 -1.68
N ALA A 99 -45.14 -5.76 -0.62
CA ALA A 99 -45.02 -4.51 0.12
C ALA A 99 -44.45 -3.34 -0.71
N ASN A 100 -43.54 -3.65 -1.65
CA ASN A 100 -42.99 -2.67 -2.58
C ASN A 100 -43.58 -2.90 -3.98
N PRO A 101 -44.34 -1.94 -4.54
CA PRO A 101 -45.03 -2.11 -5.81
C PRO A 101 -44.08 -2.27 -7.01
N ASP A 102 -42.85 -1.74 -6.93
CA ASP A 102 -41.82 -1.91 -7.96
C ASP A 102 -41.25 -3.35 -7.99
N ILE A 103 -41.13 -3.98 -6.81
CA ILE A 103 -40.77 -5.40 -6.69
C ILE A 103 -41.93 -6.27 -7.17
N GLY A 104 -43.15 -5.87 -6.85
CA GLY A 104 -44.38 -6.49 -7.36
C GLY A 104 -44.38 -6.53 -8.88
N LEU A 105 -44.18 -5.38 -9.54
CA LEU A 105 -44.12 -5.32 -11.00
C LEU A 105 -43.00 -6.18 -11.59
N THR A 106 -41.81 -6.17 -10.99
CA THR A 106 -40.70 -7.04 -11.43
C THR A 106 -41.08 -8.51 -11.34
N THR A 107 -41.70 -8.93 -10.22
CA THR A 107 -42.13 -10.31 -9.99
C THR A 107 -43.23 -10.73 -10.98
N PHE A 108 -44.21 -9.86 -11.19
CA PHE A 108 -45.25 -10.07 -12.20
C PHE A 108 -44.63 -10.24 -13.59
N LEU A 109 -43.69 -9.37 -13.96
CA LEU A 109 -43.00 -9.46 -15.22
C LEU A 109 -42.28 -10.82 -15.34
N THR A 110 -41.57 -11.30 -14.31
CA THR A 110 -40.90 -12.61 -14.39
C THR A 110 -41.84 -13.80 -14.61
N ALA A 111 -43.13 -13.67 -14.29
CA ALA A 111 -44.13 -14.70 -14.52
C ALA A 111 -44.69 -14.71 -15.96
N LEU A 112 -44.46 -13.67 -16.77
CA LEU A 112 -44.96 -13.61 -18.14
C LEU A 112 -44.22 -14.62 -19.05
N PRO A 113 -44.97 -15.37 -19.90
CA PRO A 113 -44.36 -16.27 -20.87
C PRO A 113 -43.69 -15.45 -22.00
N GLY A 114 -42.42 -15.70 -22.31
CA GLY A 114 -41.69 -14.90 -23.29
C GLY A 114 -40.24 -15.34 -23.48
N THR A 115 -39.63 -14.96 -24.60
CA THR A 115 -38.19 -15.16 -24.84
C THR A 115 -37.40 -14.08 -24.13
N ARG A 116 -37.38 -14.13 -22.79
CA ARG A 116 -36.67 -13.13 -21.98
C ARG A 116 -35.24 -13.56 -21.71
N THR A 117 -34.30 -12.78 -22.23
CA THR A 117 -32.84 -12.99 -22.02
C THR A 117 -32.13 -11.84 -21.32
N ALA A 118 -32.81 -10.74 -21.02
CA ALA A 118 -32.17 -9.60 -20.35
C ALA A 118 -32.57 -9.57 -18.86
N THR A 119 -31.69 -10.05 -17.99
CA THR A 119 -31.71 -9.73 -16.56
C THR A 119 -31.29 -8.28 -16.34
N PRO A 120 -31.49 -7.69 -15.15
CA PRO A 120 -30.88 -6.42 -14.79
C PRO A 120 -29.39 -6.46 -15.11
N LYS A 121 -28.84 -5.36 -15.63
CA LYS A 121 -27.42 -5.27 -16.00
C LYS A 121 -26.86 -3.97 -15.49
N LEU A 122 -25.94 -4.08 -14.54
CA LEU A 122 -25.28 -2.94 -13.92
C LEU A 122 -24.31 -2.28 -14.90
N ASP A 123 -24.41 -0.96 -15.03
CA ASP A 123 -23.42 -0.10 -15.62
C ASP A 123 -23.17 1.13 -14.72
N LEU A 124 -21.96 1.68 -14.78
CA LEU A 124 -21.53 2.79 -13.92
C LEU A 124 -20.86 3.87 -14.77
N ASN A 125 -21.23 5.12 -14.53
CA ASN A 125 -20.58 6.27 -15.14
C ASN A 125 -20.22 7.32 -14.06
N PRO A 126 -18.92 7.60 -13.83
CA PRO A 126 -17.74 6.99 -14.46
C PRO A 126 -17.37 5.62 -13.87
N ARG A 127 -16.76 4.74 -14.67
CA ARG A 127 -16.20 3.44 -14.19
C ARG A 127 -14.88 3.58 -13.42
N ARG A 128 -14.22 4.74 -13.53
CA ARG A 128 -13.00 5.09 -12.80
C ARG A 128 -13.02 6.58 -12.50
N ILE A 129 -12.72 6.95 -11.26
CA ILE A 129 -12.76 8.34 -10.81
C ILE A 129 -11.33 8.84 -10.61
N LEU A 130 -10.88 9.73 -11.49
CA LEU A 130 -9.59 10.39 -11.39
C LEU A 130 -9.80 11.85 -11.04
N LEU A 131 -9.53 12.22 -9.79
CA LEU A 131 -9.73 13.58 -9.30
C LEU A 131 -8.58 14.53 -9.68
N GLY A 132 -7.43 13.96 -10.05
CA GLY A 132 -6.21 14.71 -10.33
C GLY A 132 -5.65 15.35 -9.07
N LYS A 133 -5.11 16.57 -9.22
CA LYS A 133 -4.55 17.36 -8.12
C LYS A 133 -5.68 18.04 -7.34
N VAL A 134 -5.77 17.76 -6.05
CA VAL A 134 -6.72 18.37 -5.11
C VAL A 134 -5.92 19.10 -4.03
N VAL A 135 -6.33 20.30 -3.62
CA VAL A 135 -5.62 21.05 -2.57
C VAL A 135 -6.09 20.58 -1.20
N GLY A 136 -5.16 20.45 -0.25
CA GLY A 136 -5.47 20.12 1.14
C GLY A 136 -6.41 21.15 1.79
N GLY A 137 -7.45 20.65 2.46
CA GLY A 137 -8.46 21.45 3.14
C GLY A 137 -9.78 21.62 2.37
N ASP A 138 -9.80 21.26 1.09
CA ASP A 138 -11.00 21.35 0.24
C ASP A 138 -11.96 20.16 0.45
N THR A 139 -13.25 20.42 0.23
CA THR A 139 -14.28 19.40 0.07
C THR A 139 -14.75 19.40 -1.38
N LYS A 140 -14.67 18.25 -2.05
CA LYS A 140 -15.06 18.08 -3.46
C LYS A 140 -16.19 17.07 -3.59
N THR A 141 -17.16 17.34 -4.45
CA THR A 141 -18.26 16.41 -4.74
C THR A 141 -18.15 15.90 -6.16
N VAL A 142 -18.31 14.59 -6.36
CA VAL A 142 -18.32 13.95 -7.68
C VAL A 142 -19.57 13.08 -7.83
N PRO A 143 -20.35 13.23 -8.91
CA PRO A 143 -21.48 12.35 -9.18
C PRO A 143 -21.00 10.98 -9.69
N LEU A 144 -21.57 9.91 -9.16
CA LEU A 144 -21.50 8.55 -9.68
C LEU A 144 -22.90 8.15 -10.13
N THR A 145 -23.09 7.99 -11.43
CA THR A 145 -24.34 7.53 -12.03
C THR A 145 -24.32 6.00 -12.13
N ILE A 146 -25.35 5.38 -11.58
CA ILE A 146 -25.60 3.94 -11.63
C ILE A 146 -26.74 3.72 -12.61
N THR A 147 -26.51 2.96 -13.68
CA THR A 147 -27.48 2.74 -14.76
C THR A 147 -27.81 1.25 -14.88
N ASN A 148 -29.09 0.94 -15.04
CA ASN A 148 -29.53 -0.38 -15.42
C ASN A 148 -29.67 -0.44 -16.95
N GLN A 149 -28.72 -1.11 -17.63
CA GLN A 149 -28.79 -1.36 -19.08
C GLN A 149 -29.67 -2.56 -19.43
N GLY A 150 -30.04 -3.36 -18.43
CA GLY A 150 -30.85 -4.56 -18.58
C GLY A 150 -32.33 -4.27 -18.42
N GLN A 151 -33.09 -5.33 -18.18
CA GLN A 151 -34.53 -5.24 -17.93
C GLN A 151 -34.86 -5.59 -16.47
N GLY A 152 -35.93 -5.00 -15.93
CA GLY A 152 -36.34 -5.18 -14.53
C GLY A 152 -35.73 -4.15 -13.58
N MET A 153 -35.84 -4.38 -12.27
CA MET A 153 -35.32 -3.48 -11.24
C MET A 153 -33.89 -3.87 -10.84
N LEU A 154 -32.96 -2.92 -10.90
CA LEU A 154 -31.61 -3.09 -10.38
C LEU A 154 -31.64 -2.84 -8.87
N GLN A 155 -31.24 -3.86 -8.11
CA GLN A 155 -31.27 -3.87 -6.65
C GLN A 155 -29.92 -4.28 -6.09
N GLY A 156 -29.44 -3.57 -5.08
CA GLY A 156 -28.16 -3.88 -4.46
C GLY A 156 -27.67 -2.81 -3.50
N THR A 157 -26.37 -2.83 -3.21
CA THR A 157 -25.72 -1.87 -2.31
C THR A 157 -24.45 -1.33 -2.93
N LEU A 158 -24.19 -0.04 -2.68
CA LEU A 158 -22.92 0.64 -2.94
C LEU A 158 -22.21 0.81 -1.60
N THR A 159 -20.99 0.29 -1.49
CA THR A 159 -20.17 0.39 -0.28
C THR A 159 -18.79 0.96 -0.59
N ILE A 160 -18.20 1.67 0.37
CA ILE A 160 -16.79 2.10 0.30
C ILE A 160 -15.93 1.02 0.94
N SER A 161 -15.21 0.24 0.13
CA SER A 161 -14.32 -0.81 0.63
C SER A 161 -12.96 -0.27 1.09
N GLU A 162 -12.48 0.82 0.50
CA GLU A 162 -11.22 1.48 0.87
C GLU A 162 -11.37 3.01 0.84
N GLY A 163 -10.76 3.72 1.79
CA GLY A 163 -10.76 5.21 1.83
C GLY A 163 -11.86 5.85 2.69
N GLN A 164 -12.42 5.11 3.66
CA GLN A 164 -13.50 5.58 4.53
C GLN A 164 -13.14 6.82 5.37
N ASP A 165 -11.86 7.06 5.62
CA ASP A 165 -11.38 8.20 6.43
C ASP A 165 -11.59 9.57 5.76
N TRP A 166 -11.80 9.60 4.43
CA TRP A 166 -11.89 10.83 3.65
C TRP A 166 -12.94 10.80 2.54
N LEU A 167 -13.55 9.65 2.25
CA LEU A 167 -14.62 9.48 1.27
C LEU A 167 -15.95 9.15 1.96
N SER A 168 -17.02 9.80 1.52
CA SER A 168 -18.38 9.53 1.98
C SER A 168 -19.36 9.48 0.81
N LEU A 169 -20.38 8.64 0.94
CA LEU A 169 -21.49 8.55 0.02
C LEU A 169 -22.57 9.54 0.48
N GLY A 170 -22.96 10.48 -0.38
CA GLY A 170 -23.96 11.50 -0.07
C GLY A 170 -23.38 12.80 0.52
N PRO A 171 -24.27 13.75 0.89
CA PRO A 171 -23.88 15.09 1.32
C PRO A 171 -23.37 15.16 2.76
N LYS A 172 -23.66 14.13 3.58
CA LYS A 172 -23.23 14.06 4.97
C LYS A 172 -21.96 13.20 5.09
N PRO A 173 -20.92 13.67 5.80
CA PRO A 173 -19.75 12.85 6.08
C PRO A 173 -20.11 11.63 6.95
N GLY A 174 -19.46 10.51 6.70
CA GLY A 174 -19.59 9.27 7.50
C GLY A 174 -20.63 8.25 7.00
N LEU A 175 -21.31 8.52 5.87
CA LEU A 175 -22.16 7.51 5.22
C LEU A 175 -21.30 6.69 4.25
N HIS A 176 -21.16 5.39 4.50
CA HIS A 176 -20.29 4.50 3.72
C HIS A 176 -21.04 3.42 2.94
N GLU A 177 -22.36 3.36 3.10
CA GLU A 177 -23.25 2.41 2.43
C GLU A 177 -24.53 3.11 1.98
N ILE A 178 -24.96 2.83 0.74
CA ILE A 178 -26.22 3.31 0.17
C ILE A 178 -26.91 2.17 -0.57
N GLU A 179 -28.22 2.03 -0.38
CA GLU A 179 -29.06 1.10 -1.12
C GLU A 179 -29.30 1.59 -2.56
N ILE A 180 -29.16 0.68 -3.51
CA ILE A 180 -29.42 0.89 -4.93
C ILE A 180 -30.75 0.25 -5.26
N SER A 181 -31.68 1.05 -5.76
CA SER A 181 -32.99 0.59 -6.19
C SER A 181 -33.43 1.49 -7.35
N THR A 182 -33.16 1.05 -8.58
CA THR A 182 -33.57 1.81 -9.77
C THR A 182 -33.95 0.92 -10.96
N ALA A 183 -34.98 1.36 -11.69
CA ALA A 183 -35.37 0.73 -12.95
C ALA A 183 -34.48 1.18 -14.11
N ARG A 184 -33.95 2.42 -14.07
CA ARG A 184 -33.15 3.02 -15.15
C ARG A 184 -31.84 3.64 -14.65
N GLU A 185 -31.91 4.62 -13.76
CA GLU A 185 -30.74 5.35 -13.28
C GLU A 185 -30.89 5.78 -11.81
N GLN A 186 -29.80 5.78 -11.05
CA GLN A 186 -29.67 6.38 -9.73
C GLN A 186 -28.35 7.13 -9.64
N SER A 187 -28.39 8.42 -9.29
CA SER A 187 -27.18 9.22 -9.11
C SER A 187 -26.80 9.30 -7.63
N VAL A 188 -25.58 8.91 -7.30
CA VAL A 188 -25.00 9.00 -5.95
C VAL A 188 -23.91 10.06 -5.95
N LYS A 189 -24.02 11.06 -5.06
CA LYS A 189 -22.99 12.08 -4.89
C LYS A 189 -21.89 11.56 -3.97
N LEU A 190 -20.65 11.50 -4.42
CA LEU A 190 -19.50 11.16 -3.60
C LEU A 190 -18.90 12.44 -3.02
N THR A 191 -18.72 12.51 -1.71
CA THR A 191 -18.12 13.66 -1.01
C THR A 191 -16.72 13.29 -0.53
N ILE A 192 -15.73 14.02 -1.02
CA ILE A 192 -14.31 13.86 -0.69
C ILE A 192 -13.92 14.98 0.27
N THR A 193 -13.49 14.63 1.48
CA THR A 193 -13.05 15.58 2.50
C THR A 193 -11.54 15.41 2.72
N THR A 194 -10.76 16.41 2.33
CA THR A 194 -9.29 16.34 2.42
C THR A 194 -8.72 16.88 3.72
N LYS A 195 -9.58 17.41 4.61
CA LYS A 195 -9.16 17.97 5.90
C LYS A 195 -8.51 16.88 6.77
N GLY A 196 -7.31 17.16 7.25
CA GLY A 196 -6.54 16.23 8.09
C GLY A 196 -5.79 15.15 7.33
N GLN A 197 -5.96 15.05 6.00
CA GLN A 197 -5.16 14.17 5.16
C GLN A 197 -3.82 14.82 4.84
N ALA A 198 -2.74 14.05 4.89
CA ALA A 198 -1.38 14.53 4.68
C ALA A 198 -1.14 14.89 3.21
N ALA A 199 -0.90 16.17 2.95
CA ALA A 199 -0.61 16.65 1.61
C ALA A 199 0.73 16.13 1.06
N GLY A 200 0.87 16.09 -0.27
CA GLY A 200 2.05 15.57 -0.97
C GLY A 200 2.01 14.05 -1.20
N GLN A 201 0.85 13.41 -1.01
CA GLN A 201 0.65 11.97 -1.20
C GLN A 201 -0.49 11.69 -2.20
N SER A 202 -0.42 10.53 -2.84
CA SER A 202 -1.52 10.00 -3.66
C SER A 202 -2.40 9.10 -2.80
N TYR A 203 -3.70 9.36 -2.83
CA TYR A 203 -4.71 8.58 -2.12
C TYR A 203 -5.52 7.76 -3.12
N GLY A 204 -5.70 6.47 -2.80
CA GLY A 204 -6.55 5.53 -3.53
C GLY A 204 -7.73 5.11 -2.65
N ALA A 205 -8.90 4.96 -3.27
CA ALA A 205 -10.10 4.41 -2.67
C ALA A 205 -10.77 3.45 -3.65
N ARG A 206 -11.58 2.55 -3.10
CA ARG A 206 -12.32 1.57 -3.88
C ARG A 206 -13.77 1.57 -3.42
N LEU A 207 -14.66 1.71 -4.40
CA LEU A 207 -16.09 1.56 -4.19
C LEU A 207 -16.53 0.23 -4.78
N THR A 208 -17.33 -0.53 -4.04
CA THR A 208 -17.83 -1.84 -4.45
C THR A 208 -19.35 -1.74 -4.59
N VAL A 209 -19.84 -2.03 -5.80
CA VAL A 209 -21.26 -2.07 -6.13
C VAL A 209 -21.67 -3.52 -6.30
N VAL A 210 -22.53 -4.03 -5.42
CA VAL A 210 -23.05 -5.40 -5.46
C VAL A 210 -24.53 -5.33 -5.78
N THR A 211 -24.95 -5.83 -6.95
CA THR A 211 -26.35 -5.81 -7.39
C THR A 211 -26.79 -7.14 -7.97
N ASN A 212 -28.11 -7.34 -8.10
CA ASN A 212 -28.70 -8.46 -8.84
C ASN A 212 -28.36 -8.45 -10.35
N GLY A 213 -27.82 -7.34 -10.88
CA GLY A 213 -27.37 -7.20 -12.26
C GLY A 213 -25.86 -7.24 -12.47
N GLY A 214 -25.09 -7.61 -11.44
CA GLY A 214 -23.64 -7.75 -11.47
C GLY A 214 -22.93 -7.09 -10.29
N VAL A 215 -21.63 -7.34 -10.21
CA VAL A 215 -20.72 -6.74 -9.23
C VAL A 215 -19.65 -5.95 -9.96
N VAL A 216 -19.45 -4.69 -9.59
CA VAL A 216 -18.45 -3.81 -10.21
C VAL A 216 -17.69 -3.05 -9.13
N GLU A 217 -16.38 -2.94 -9.31
CA GLU A 217 -15.51 -2.11 -8.47
C GLU A 217 -15.13 -0.83 -9.22
N VAL A 218 -15.30 0.32 -8.58
CA VAL A 218 -14.92 1.63 -9.11
C VAL A 218 -13.69 2.14 -8.35
N PRO A 219 -12.51 2.15 -8.98
CA PRO A 219 -11.33 2.74 -8.37
C PRO A 219 -11.41 4.28 -8.43
N LEU A 220 -11.08 4.91 -7.30
CA LEU A 220 -10.98 6.36 -7.14
C LEU A 220 -9.55 6.74 -6.76
N ARG A 221 -8.97 7.73 -7.44
CA ARG A 221 -7.62 8.24 -7.13
C ARG A 221 -7.60 9.76 -7.07
N MET A 222 -6.87 10.30 -6.08
CA MET A 222 -6.51 11.71 -6.00
C MET A 222 -5.05 11.91 -5.62
N ASP A 223 -4.46 12.98 -6.11
CA ASP A 223 -3.15 13.46 -5.69
C ASP A 223 -3.35 14.71 -4.82
N LEU A 224 -3.11 14.58 -3.52
CA LEU A 224 -3.32 15.67 -2.58
C LEU A 224 -2.10 16.61 -2.61
N VAL A 225 -2.32 17.87 -2.97
CA VAL A 225 -1.30 18.91 -3.08
C VAL A 225 -1.38 19.84 -1.87
N ALA A 226 -0.23 20.24 -1.37
CA ALA A 226 -0.15 21.14 -0.22
C ALA A 226 -0.65 22.55 -0.57
N GLN A 227 -1.35 23.16 0.38
CA GLN A 227 -1.62 24.59 0.35
C GLN A 227 -0.30 25.35 0.55
N ALA A 228 0.01 26.25 -0.37
CA ALA A 228 1.26 27.01 -0.34
C ALA A 228 1.34 27.92 0.89
N TYR A 229 2.54 28.07 1.43
CA TYR A 229 2.78 28.99 2.54
C TYR A 229 2.50 30.44 2.11
N ALA A 230 1.63 31.14 2.83
CA ALA A 230 1.10 32.44 2.37
C ALA A 230 1.97 33.65 2.74
N LYS A 231 2.78 33.56 3.81
CA LYS A 231 3.47 34.73 4.39
C LYS A 231 4.92 34.86 3.91
N ALA A 232 5.43 36.09 3.87
CA ALA A 232 6.85 36.35 3.72
C ALA A 232 7.63 35.88 4.97
N PRO A 233 8.92 35.51 4.85
CA PRO A 233 9.77 35.49 3.65
C PRO A 233 9.64 34.20 2.81
N PHE A 234 8.85 33.22 3.26
CA PHE A 234 8.78 31.88 2.66
C PHE A 234 7.54 31.68 1.78
N GLN A 235 7.01 32.75 1.19
CA GLN A 235 5.79 32.67 0.39
C GLN A 235 5.96 31.67 -0.77
N GLY A 236 4.90 30.91 -1.03
CA GLY A 236 4.83 29.96 -2.14
C GLY A 236 5.43 28.59 -1.86
N VAL A 237 6.03 28.34 -0.68
CA VAL A 237 6.56 27.02 -0.32
C VAL A 237 5.45 25.98 -0.27
N ARG A 238 5.68 24.79 -0.85
CA ARG A 238 4.69 23.71 -0.96
C ARG A 238 5.11 22.39 -0.32
N SER A 239 6.29 22.31 0.30
CA SER A 239 6.73 21.09 0.97
C SER A 239 7.50 21.39 2.25
N GLN A 240 7.49 20.43 3.18
CA GLN A 240 8.25 20.51 4.42
C GLN A 240 9.76 20.67 4.16
N ARG A 241 10.27 19.98 3.13
CA ARG A 241 11.69 20.03 2.75
C ARG A 241 12.07 21.38 2.14
N GLU A 242 11.25 21.90 1.24
CA GLU A 242 11.47 23.23 0.65
C GLU A 242 11.43 24.31 1.75
N MET A 243 10.53 24.19 2.73
CA MET A 243 10.50 25.08 3.90
C MET A 243 11.83 25.03 4.66
N ALA A 244 12.32 23.82 4.96
CA ALA A 244 13.59 23.65 5.66
C ALA A 244 14.79 24.21 4.86
N GLU A 245 14.80 24.02 3.53
CA GLU A 245 15.84 24.54 2.65
C GLU A 245 15.84 26.09 2.62
N LYS A 246 14.67 26.73 2.51
CA LYS A 246 14.59 28.21 2.57
C LYS A 246 14.98 28.75 3.95
N MET A 247 14.54 28.11 5.02
CA MET A 247 14.95 28.48 6.38
C MET A 247 16.46 28.34 6.58
N ARG A 248 17.09 27.32 5.95
CA ARG A 248 18.54 27.12 6.03
C ARG A 248 19.32 28.23 5.34
N SER A 249 18.81 28.74 4.20
CA SER A 249 19.43 29.89 3.51
C SER A 249 19.28 31.21 4.28
N ALA A 250 18.20 31.38 5.07
CA ALA A 250 17.90 32.62 5.79
C ALA A 250 17.46 32.35 7.24
N PRO A 251 18.35 31.84 8.11
CA PRO A 251 17.98 31.38 9.46
C PRO A 251 17.48 32.51 10.36
N LYS A 252 18.03 33.72 10.24
CA LYS A 252 17.57 34.89 11.02
C LYS A 252 16.14 35.30 10.63
N ALA A 253 15.78 35.20 9.36
CA ALA A 253 14.44 35.53 8.87
C ALA A 253 13.40 34.45 9.23
N ALA A 254 13.85 33.23 9.54
CA ALA A 254 12.97 32.14 9.99
C ALA A 254 12.51 32.27 11.44
N VAL A 255 13.28 32.99 12.29
CA VAL A 255 13.01 33.10 13.74
C VAL A 255 11.60 33.62 14.03
N PRO A 256 11.15 34.77 13.50
CA PRO A 256 9.84 35.31 13.85
C PRO A 256 8.68 34.40 13.45
N VAL A 257 8.86 33.65 12.36
CA VAL A 257 7.83 32.78 11.78
C VAL A 257 7.67 31.47 12.56
N LEU A 258 8.77 30.94 13.09
CA LEU A 258 8.74 29.78 13.99
C LEU A 258 8.18 30.16 15.36
N GLU A 259 8.59 31.32 15.89
CA GLU A 259 8.13 31.81 17.20
C GLU A 259 6.65 32.21 17.20
N SER A 260 6.11 32.72 16.09
CA SER A 260 4.69 33.06 15.96
C SER A 260 3.75 31.84 15.91
N GLY A 261 4.32 30.64 15.72
CA GLY A 261 3.56 29.41 15.50
C GLY A 261 2.92 29.32 14.10
N ASP A 262 3.22 30.24 13.19
CA ASP A 262 2.63 30.23 11.85
C ASP A 262 3.04 29.01 11.02
N VAL A 263 4.29 28.55 11.18
CA VAL A 263 4.76 27.31 10.53
C VAL A 263 3.99 26.12 11.07
N GLN A 264 3.76 26.06 12.39
CA GLN A 264 3.00 24.98 13.00
C GLN A 264 1.56 24.92 12.45
N ARG A 265 0.87 26.05 12.40
CA ARG A 265 -0.48 26.14 11.81
C ARG A 265 -0.49 25.71 10.34
N TRP A 266 0.53 26.09 9.57
CA TRP A 266 0.65 25.68 8.17
C TRP A 266 0.90 24.17 8.02
N PHE A 267 1.66 23.54 8.91
CA PHE A 267 1.79 22.07 8.95
C PHE A 267 0.45 21.41 9.24
N GLU A 268 -0.28 21.90 10.26
CA GLU A 268 -1.60 21.39 10.63
C GLU A 268 -2.62 21.52 9.48
N LEU A 269 -2.63 22.66 8.78
CA LEU A 269 -3.48 22.89 7.60
C LEU A 269 -3.22 21.88 6.48
N ASN A 270 -1.98 21.42 6.33
CA ASN A 270 -1.60 20.44 5.32
C ASN A 270 -1.68 18.99 5.80
N GLY A 271 -2.27 18.73 6.97
CA GLY A 271 -2.36 17.39 7.56
C GLY A 271 -0.99 16.80 7.92
N TRP A 272 0.02 17.63 8.12
CA TRP A 272 1.36 17.21 8.49
C TRP A 272 1.57 17.29 10.00
N LEU A 273 2.26 16.30 10.54
CA LEU A 273 2.69 16.34 11.93
C LEU A 273 3.83 17.35 12.08
N TYR A 274 3.64 18.33 12.97
CA TYR A 274 4.68 19.31 13.26
C TYR A 274 5.85 18.62 14.00
N PRO A 275 7.10 18.76 13.51
CA PRO A 275 8.22 17.94 13.97
C PRO A 275 8.70 18.31 15.39
N MET A 276 8.57 19.58 15.79
CA MET A 276 9.06 20.03 17.10
C MET A 276 8.11 19.61 18.22
N ARG A 277 8.65 18.99 19.26
CA ARG A 277 7.92 18.59 20.46
C ARG A 277 8.16 19.61 21.58
N GLY A 278 7.07 20.08 22.20
CA GLY A 278 7.12 21.05 23.30
C GLY A 278 7.35 22.49 22.82
N THR A 279 7.68 23.37 23.77
CA THR A 279 7.87 24.81 23.49
C THR A 279 9.11 25.03 22.62
N PRO A 280 8.98 25.67 21.44
CA PRO A 280 10.12 26.01 20.59
C PRO A 280 11.15 26.85 21.33
N ILE A 281 12.43 26.54 21.15
CA ILE A 281 13.52 27.37 21.66
C ILE A 281 13.54 28.69 20.90
N LYS A 282 13.73 29.81 21.62
CA LYS A 282 13.77 31.14 21.02
C LYS A 282 15.04 31.37 20.21
N GLY A 283 14.95 32.23 19.20
CA GLY A 283 16.09 32.63 18.36
C GLY A 283 16.57 31.56 17.39
N VAL A 284 17.84 31.67 16.97
CA VAL A 284 18.45 30.81 15.93
C VAL A 284 18.54 29.34 16.38
N ALA A 285 18.64 29.08 17.68
CA ALA A 285 18.62 27.73 18.22
C ALA A 285 17.29 27.01 17.95
N GLY A 286 16.16 27.72 17.87
CA GLY A 286 14.86 27.16 17.47
C GLY A 286 14.84 26.65 16.02
N VAL A 287 15.52 27.36 15.12
CA VAL A 287 15.71 26.91 13.72
C VAL A 287 16.53 25.61 13.69
N GLN A 288 17.58 25.52 14.52
CA GLN A 288 18.36 24.29 14.63
C GLN A 288 17.53 23.14 15.22
N GLN A 289 16.74 23.39 16.27
CA GLN A 289 15.80 22.42 16.84
C GLN A 289 14.84 21.90 15.76
N PHE A 290 14.27 22.79 14.94
CA PHE A 290 13.40 22.40 13.83
C PHE A 290 14.10 21.46 12.83
N PHE A 291 15.35 21.75 12.44
CA PHE A 291 16.12 20.88 11.55
C PHE A 291 16.52 19.55 12.18
N GLU A 292 16.84 19.54 13.47
CA GLU A 292 17.11 18.33 14.23
C GLU A 292 15.85 17.43 14.28
N SER A 293 14.68 18.02 14.56
CA SER A 293 13.41 17.29 14.60
C SER A 293 12.94 16.80 13.23
N MET A 294 13.23 17.53 12.15
CA MET A 294 12.98 17.10 10.77
C MET A 294 13.97 16.03 10.27
N GLY A 295 15.01 15.70 11.04
CA GLY A 295 16.05 14.76 10.63
C GLY A 295 17.02 15.31 9.56
N VAL A 296 16.94 16.61 9.26
CA VAL A 296 17.80 17.29 8.27
C VAL A 296 19.20 17.57 8.85
N SER A 297 19.31 17.71 10.18
CA SER A 297 20.58 17.92 10.89
C SER A 297 20.71 16.94 12.04
N LYS A 298 21.90 16.35 12.23
CA LYS A 298 22.18 15.55 13.43
C LYS A 298 22.36 16.44 14.66
N PRO A 299 21.77 16.11 15.82
CA PRO A 299 21.99 16.87 17.04
C PRO A 299 23.46 16.79 17.48
N PRO A 300 24.05 17.87 18.01
CA PRO A 300 25.38 17.83 18.60
C PRO A 300 25.40 17.02 19.89
N VAL A 301 26.50 16.33 20.18
CA VAL A 301 26.71 15.72 21.50
C VAL A 301 26.97 16.84 22.50
N VAL A 302 26.18 16.90 23.57
CA VAL A 302 26.28 17.95 24.59
C VAL A 302 26.77 17.37 25.91
N GLN A 303 27.50 18.18 26.66
CA GLN A 303 28.02 17.83 27.98
C GLN A 303 27.91 19.03 28.93
N LEU A 304 27.71 18.77 30.21
CA LEU A 304 27.84 19.80 31.25
C LEU A 304 29.31 20.00 31.59
N SER A 305 29.73 21.24 31.83
CA SER A 305 31.09 21.55 32.29
C SER A 305 31.39 20.89 33.65
N LYS A 306 30.36 20.71 34.48
CA LYS A 306 30.40 19.99 35.75
C LYS A 306 29.12 19.16 35.91
N LYS A 307 29.24 17.90 36.34
CA LYS A 307 28.08 17.03 36.65
C LYS A 307 27.57 17.22 38.08
N GLU A 308 28.42 17.72 38.96
CA GLU A 308 28.11 18.05 40.35
C GLU A 308 28.66 19.44 40.65
N ILE A 309 27.87 20.25 41.35
CA ILE A 309 28.34 21.50 41.96
C ILE A 309 28.10 21.46 43.46
N ARG A 310 29.07 21.98 44.20
CA ARG A 310 28.99 22.17 45.64
C ARG A 310 28.97 23.66 45.92
N VAL A 311 27.98 24.12 46.66
CA VAL A 311 27.80 25.54 46.99
C VAL A 311 27.67 25.68 48.49
N THR A 312 28.47 26.56 49.07
CA THR A 312 28.39 26.89 50.49
C THR A 312 27.79 28.28 50.63
N CYS A 313 26.71 28.42 51.40
CA CYS A 313 26.01 29.70 51.59
C CYS A 313 25.46 29.85 52.99
N LYS A 314 25.27 31.09 53.47
CA LYS A 314 24.70 31.32 54.81
C LYS A 314 23.19 31.09 54.81
N TYR A 315 22.66 30.71 55.97
CA TYR A 315 21.22 30.57 56.16
C TYR A 315 20.51 31.93 56.00
N LYS A 316 19.39 31.96 55.27
CA LYS A 316 18.64 33.17 54.84
C LYS A 316 19.39 34.08 53.85
N GLU A 317 20.33 33.52 53.10
CA GLU A 317 20.99 34.17 51.97
C GLU A 317 20.61 33.49 50.65
N THR A 318 20.61 34.25 49.55
CA THR A 318 20.43 33.68 48.20
C THR A 318 21.79 33.54 47.54
N ALA A 319 22.17 32.31 47.20
CA ALA A 319 23.43 32.04 46.50
C ALA A 319 23.18 31.81 45.00
N ARG A 320 24.12 32.25 44.17
CA ARG A 320 24.05 32.05 42.72
C ARG A 320 25.18 31.13 42.27
N ALA A 321 24.84 30.19 41.41
CA ALA A 321 25.80 29.28 40.79
C ALA A 321 25.54 29.19 39.29
N GLN A 322 26.58 28.84 38.53
CA GLN A 322 26.48 28.73 37.08
C GLN A 322 27.20 27.48 36.59
N VAL A 323 26.57 26.75 35.67
CA VAL A 323 27.15 25.61 34.96
C VAL A 323 27.01 25.87 33.46
N ALA A 324 28.02 25.51 32.67
CA ALA A 324 27.96 25.66 31.23
C ALA A 324 27.53 24.34 30.58
N LEU A 325 26.54 24.39 29.70
CA LEU A 325 26.22 23.32 28.77
C LEU A 325 27.01 23.56 27.48
N GLN A 326 27.78 22.59 27.02
CA GLN A 326 28.76 22.79 25.94
C GLN A 326 28.81 21.64 24.93
N THR A 327 29.28 21.95 23.72
CA THR A 327 29.57 20.97 22.67
C THR A 327 30.86 21.32 21.92
N ALA A 328 31.58 20.30 21.45
CA ALA A 328 32.73 20.47 20.56
C ALA A 328 32.32 20.77 19.11
N ALA A 329 31.06 20.50 18.73
CA ALA A 329 30.57 20.77 17.39
C ALA A 329 30.37 22.28 17.15
N LYS A 330 30.53 22.73 15.91
CA LYS A 330 30.24 24.12 15.52
C LYS A 330 28.74 24.34 15.32
N LYS A 331 27.97 24.13 16.39
CA LYS A 331 26.50 24.15 16.43
C LYS A 331 25.98 24.88 17.67
N TRP A 332 24.73 25.31 17.62
CA TRP A 332 24.05 25.87 18.78
C TRP A 332 23.73 24.77 19.78
N VAL A 333 23.79 25.13 21.05
CA VAL A 333 23.41 24.29 22.17
C VAL A 333 22.17 24.90 22.80
N TYR A 334 21.19 24.07 23.13
CA TYR A 334 19.99 24.49 23.84
C TYR A 334 19.52 23.41 24.81
N ALA A 335 18.79 23.82 25.85
CA ALA A 335 18.15 22.89 26.76
C ALA A 335 16.91 23.47 27.44
N ASN A 336 15.96 22.58 27.76
CA ASN A 336 14.90 22.81 28.72
C ASN A 336 15.35 22.33 30.10
N LEU A 337 15.10 23.13 31.12
CA LEU A 337 15.58 22.92 32.48
C LEU A 337 14.39 22.74 33.43
N SER A 338 14.48 21.76 34.33
CA SER A 338 13.51 21.57 35.42
C SER A 338 14.23 21.18 36.71
N SER A 339 13.81 21.79 37.83
CA SER A 339 14.34 21.50 39.18
C SER A 339 13.38 20.58 39.92
N ASP A 340 13.93 19.66 40.73
CA ASP A 340 13.15 18.79 41.62
C ASP A 340 12.80 19.45 42.97
N SER A 341 13.42 20.59 43.26
CA SER A 341 13.42 21.19 44.60
C SER A 341 12.99 22.66 44.55
N PRO A 342 12.09 23.11 45.45
CA PRO A 342 11.58 24.48 45.45
C PRO A 342 12.61 25.53 45.90
N TRP A 343 13.62 25.12 46.68
CA TRP A 343 14.75 25.99 47.09
C TRP A 343 15.79 26.17 45.99
N LEU A 344 15.75 25.36 44.92
CA LEU A 344 16.64 25.42 43.79
C LEU A 344 15.91 26.02 42.58
N LYS A 345 16.01 27.34 42.44
CA LYS A 345 15.35 28.10 41.36
C LYS A 345 16.26 28.16 40.14
N LEU A 346 15.64 28.04 38.97
CA LEU A 346 16.32 28.20 37.68
C LEU A 346 16.05 29.63 37.19
N ALA A 347 17.11 30.40 36.89
CA ALA A 347 16.94 31.77 36.42
C ALA A 347 16.16 31.82 35.08
N GLN A 348 16.29 30.77 34.27
CA GLN A 348 15.61 30.61 33.00
C GLN A 348 15.15 29.15 32.86
N ALA A 349 13.93 28.93 32.37
CA ALA A 349 13.43 27.58 32.08
C ALA A 349 14.05 26.99 30.80
N GLN A 350 14.57 27.84 29.91
CA GLN A 350 15.24 27.45 28.67
C GLN A 350 16.54 28.23 28.53
N VAL A 351 17.59 27.56 28.08
CA VAL A 351 18.88 28.19 27.79
C VAL A 351 19.31 27.86 26.37
N SER A 352 19.99 28.79 25.70
CA SER A 352 20.59 28.55 24.40
C SER A 352 21.80 29.43 24.16
N GLY A 353 22.73 28.96 23.32
CA GLY A 353 23.92 29.72 22.97
C GLY A 353 24.79 29.05 21.89
N PRO A 354 25.70 29.81 21.25
CA PRO A 354 26.63 29.28 20.26
C PRO A 354 27.70 28.43 20.94
N GLN A 355 27.67 27.11 20.71
CA GLN A 355 28.56 26.09 21.29
C GLN A 355 28.53 25.93 22.83
N HIS A 356 28.20 27.00 23.56
CA HIS A 356 28.10 27.02 25.01
C HIS A 356 26.84 27.81 25.42
N ALA A 357 26.13 27.31 26.44
CA ALA A 357 24.97 27.96 27.05
C ALA A 357 25.10 27.96 28.57
N ALA A 358 24.83 29.11 29.20
CA ALA A 358 24.91 29.31 30.63
C ALA A 358 23.64 28.84 31.34
N ILE A 359 23.75 27.85 32.24
CA ILE A 359 22.70 27.46 33.18
C ILE A 359 22.94 28.22 34.48
N ALA A 360 22.14 29.25 34.74
CA ALA A 360 22.19 30.03 35.98
C ALA A 360 21.18 29.49 36.99
N LEU A 361 21.70 29.16 38.18
CA LEU A 361 20.98 28.58 39.30
C LEU A 361 20.95 29.59 40.45
N GLU A 362 19.80 29.68 41.12
CA GLU A 362 19.60 30.50 42.30
C GLU A 362 19.12 29.63 43.45
N ILE A 363 19.92 29.57 44.50
CA ILE A 363 19.68 28.77 45.70
C ILE A 363 19.07 29.71 46.73
N ASP A 364 17.77 29.55 46.97
CA ASP A 364 17.01 30.38 47.90
C ASP A 364 16.91 29.66 49.25
N THR A 365 17.80 30.03 50.18
CA THR A 365 17.83 29.38 51.49
C THR A 365 16.65 29.77 52.40
N ASN A 366 15.79 30.72 52.00
CA ASN A 366 14.56 31.00 52.74
C ASN A 366 13.56 29.84 52.65
N LEU A 367 13.66 29.03 51.59
CA LEU A 367 12.86 27.83 51.37
C LEU A 367 13.57 26.55 51.82
N TRP A 368 14.69 26.69 52.55
CA TRP A 368 15.54 25.58 52.95
C TRP A 368 15.02 24.87 54.20
N THR A 369 14.80 23.56 54.10
CA THR A 369 14.28 22.73 55.20
C THR A 369 15.13 21.47 55.46
N LEU A 370 16.27 21.32 54.79
CA LEU A 370 17.05 20.07 54.75
C LEU A 370 18.15 19.95 55.82
N GLY A 371 18.30 20.95 56.70
CA GLY A 371 19.33 20.96 57.74
C GLY A 371 20.68 21.51 57.26
N PRO A 372 21.84 21.04 57.78
CA PRO A 372 23.15 21.63 57.50
C PRO A 372 23.67 21.36 56.07
N SER A 373 23.14 20.35 55.39
CA SER A 373 23.47 20.02 54.00
C SER A 373 22.26 19.44 53.30
N GLY A 374 22.13 19.67 52.00
CA GLY A 374 21.02 19.17 51.21
C GLY A 374 21.40 18.98 49.76
N GLU A 375 20.71 18.07 49.09
CA GLU A 375 20.95 17.71 47.70
C GLU A 375 19.69 17.99 46.88
N GLY A 376 19.88 18.57 45.70
CA GLY A 376 18.84 18.77 44.69
C GLY A 376 19.35 18.38 43.31
N THR A 377 18.44 18.07 42.40
CA THR A 377 18.77 17.70 41.03
C THR A 377 18.10 18.60 40.01
N VAL A 378 18.88 19.04 39.03
CA VAL A 378 18.37 19.74 37.85
C VAL A 378 18.39 18.76 36.68
N SER A 379 17.21 18.49 36.14
CA SER A 379 17.04 17.71 34.91
C SER A 379 17.19 18.63 33.71
N VAL A 380 18.10 18.28 32.81
CA VAL A 380 18.44 19.05 31.61
C VAL A 380 18.11 18.21 30.39
N VAL A 381 17.11 18.63 29.61
CA VAL A 381 16.75 18.00 28.33
C VAL A 381 17.27 18.87 27.20
N ALA A 382 18.37 18.45 26.58
CA ALA A 382 19.14 19.21 25.59
C ALA A 382 18.86 18.78 24.14
N ASN A 383 19.69 19.26 23.20
CA ASN A 383 19.64 18.94 21.77
C ASN A 383 19.32 17.46 21.47
N GLY A 384 18.44 17.23 20.50
CA GLY A 384 17.99 15.88 20.14
C GLY A 384 17.33 15.06 21.27
N GLY A 385 16.92 15.69 22.37
CA GLY A 385 16.30 14.99 23.52
C GLY A 385 17.31 14.33 24.48
N GLN A 386 18.59 14.68 24.40
CA GLN A 386 19.62 14.19 25.32
C GLN A 386 19.29 14.61 26.76
N LYS A 387 19.16 13.63 27.67
CA LYS A 387 18.89 13.87 29.09
C LYS A 387 20.19 13.89 29.88
N LEU A 388 20.46 14.99 30.57
CA LEU A 388 21.57 15.17 31.47
C LEU A 388 21.03 15.53 32.86
N THR A 389 21.74 15.13 33.90
CA THR A 389 21.39 15.47 35.29
C THR A 389 22.54 16.23 35.92
N LEU A 390 22.23 17.37 36.52
CA LEU A 390 23.16 18.16 37.31
C LEU A 390 22.81 17.99 38.79
N LYS A 391 23.75 17.45 39.57
CA LYS A 391 23.63 17.32 41.02
C LYS A 391 24.08 18.62 41.69
N VAL A 392 23.24 19.19 42.55
CA VAL A 392 23.54 20.41 43.31
C VAL A 392 23.56 20.04 44.79
N VAL A 393 24.74 20.10 45.40
CA VAL A 393 24.94 19.89 46.82
C VAL A 393 25.14 21.25 47.47
N VAL A 394 24.32 21.58 48.45
CA VAL A 394 24.41 22.85 49.18
C VAL A 394 24.72 22.59 50.64
N GLU A 395 25.74 23.27 51.14
CA GLU A 395 26.08 23.31 52.56
C GLU A 395 25.65 24.66 53.12
N VAL A 396 24.87 24.63 54.20
CA VAL A 396 24.32 25.82 54.84
C VAL A 396 24.77 25.88 56.29
N PRO A 397 25.96 26.44 56.58
CA PRO A 397 26.47 26.55 57.95
C PRO A 397 25.51 27.40 58.80
N GLY A 398 25.11 26.87 59.96
CA GLY A 398 24.18 27.55 60.87
C GLY A 398 22.69 27.36 60.53
N ALA A 399 22.34 26.51 59.56
CA ALA A 399 20.94 26.13 59.35
C ALA A 399 20.39 25.33 60.55
N PRO A 400 19.14 25.56 60.97
CA PRO A 400 18.50 24.78 62.02
C PRO A 400 18.41 23.30 61.61
N PRO A 401 18.42 22.36 62.57
CA PRO A 401 18.32 20.92 62.29
C PRO A 401 17.06 20.63 61.45
N ALA A 402 17.19 19.71 60.49
CA ALA A 402 16.15 19.42 59.51
C ALA A 402 14.79 19.22 60.18
N THR A 403 13.81 20.04 59.81
CA THR A 403 12.44 19.85 60.27
C THR A 403 11.90 18.63 59.52
N GLN A 404 11.87 17.47 60.19
CA GLN A 404 11.20 16.28 59.67
C GLN A 404 9.73 16.62 59.41
N ARG A 405 9.41 16.91 58.15
CA ARG A 405 8.02 16.92 57.71
C ARG A 405 7.55 15.46 57.77
N SER A 406 6.64 15.17 58.68
CA SER A 406 5.97 13.87 58.76
C SER A 406 5.45 13.50 57.38
N LYS A 407 5.89 12.32 56.91
CA LYS A 407 5.42 11.68 55.69
C LYS A 407 3.89 11.69 55.69
N PRO A 408 3.20 12.24 54.65
CA PRO A 408 1.75 12.13 54.57
C PRO A 408 1.35 10.66 54.58
N PRO A 409 0.27 10.26 55.30
CA PRO A 409 -0.22 8.90 55.23
C PRO A 409 -0.59 8.57 53.77
N PRO A 410 -0.31 7.35 53.29
CA PRO A 410 -0.68 6.96 51.95
C PRO A 410 -2.21 7.04 51.78
N PRO A 411 -2.72 7.43 50.60
CA PRO A 411 -4.16 7.38 50.33
C PRO A 411 -4.67 5.94 50.48
N PRO A 412 -5.92 5.73 50.96
CA PRO A 412 -6.47 4.41 51.18
C PRO A 412 -6.55 3.65 49.84
N THR A 413 -5.85 2.52 49.79
CA THR A 413 -5.93 1.52 48.73
C THR A 413 -7.38 1.02 48.62
N PRO A 414 -8.05 1.15 47.46
CA PRO A 414 -9.28 0.42 47.19
C PRO A 414 -9.00 -1.08 47.16
N ALA A 415 -9.89 -1.87 47.76
CA ALA A 415 -9.81 -3.32 47.85
C ALA A 415 -9.49 -3.99 46.49
N PRO A 416 -8.66 -5.06 46.47
CA PRO A 416 -8.28 -5.72 45.23
C PRO A 416 -9.46 -6.52 44.67
N ALA A 417 -10.02 -6.04 43.55
CA ALA A 417 -10.74 -6.91 42.65
C ALA A 417 -9.74 -7.86 41.99
N ALA A 418 -9.97 -9.15 42.16
CA ALA A 418 -9.21 -10.22 41.53
C ALA A 418 -9.16 -10.02 40.01
N ARG A 419 -7.98 -9.65 39.51
CA ARG A 419 -7.62 -9.82 38.10
C ARG A 419 -6.24 -10.43 38.02
N THR A 420 -6.25 -11.68 37.60
CA THR A 420 -5.11 -12.43 37.07
C THR A 420 -4.38 -11.58 36.02
N ALA A 421 -3.13 -11.24 36.31
CA ALA A 421 -2.21 -10.66 35.33
C ALA A 421 -1.05 -11.65 35.07
N PRO A 422 -0.55 -11.72 33.83
CA PRO A 422 0.33 -12.77 33.37
C PRO A 422 1.77 -12.52 33.81
N THR A 423 2.45 -13.62 34.14
CA THR A 423 3.88 -13.70 34.41
C THR A 423 4.67 -13.18 33.20
N MET A 424 5.29 -12.00 33.30
CA MET A 424 6.32 -11.57 32.36
C MET A 424 7.71 -12.00 32.86
N PRO A 425 8.61 -12.46 31.97
CA PRO A 425 9.88 -13.03 32.37
C PRO A 425 10.89 -11.96 32.76
N THR A 426 11.72 -12.30 33.74
CA THR A 426 12.94 -11.63 34.14
C THR A 426 13.80 -11.28 32.92
N ALA A 427 14.00 -9.98 32.68
CA ALA A 427 14.91 -9.48 31.66
C ALA A 427 16.35 -9.88 32.01
N ALA A 428 16.85 -10.91 31.33
CA ALA A 428 18.27 -11.25 31.33
C ALA A 428 19.07 -10.05 30.79
N GLN A 429 20.10 -9.65 31.53
CA GLN A 429 21.09 -8.68 31.08
C GLN A 429 21.68 -9.14 29.73
N ALA A 430 21.51 -8.32 28.71
CA ALA A 430 22.14 -8.55 27.41
C ALA A 430 23.67 -8.50 27.58
N PRO A 431 24.43 -9.50 27.07
CA PRO A 431 25.87 -9.45 27.09
C PRO A 431 26.35 -8.25 26.26
N ALA A 432 27.34 -7.54 26.80
CA ALA A 432 27.99 -6.42 26.12
C ALA A 432 28.37 -6.81 24.69
N SER A 433 27.95 -6.01 23.72
CA SER A 433 28.29 -6.22 22.32
C SER A 433 29.82 -6.26 22.18
N PRO A 434 30.41 -7.31 21.58
CA PRO A 434 31.84 -7.36 21.36
C PRO A 434 32.23 -6.22 20.44
N VAL A 435 33.10 -5.34 20.93
CA VAL A 435 33.79 -4.33 20.12
C VAL A 435 34.61 -5.09 19.09
N MET A 436 34.14 -5.18 17.85
CA MET A 436 34.90 -5.81 16.76
C MET A 436 36.14 -4.95 16.49
N PRO A 437 37.37 -5.49 16.62
CA PRO A 437 38.56 -4.81 16.17
C PRO A 437 38.48 -4.66 14.64
N LEU A 438 38.59 -3.42 14.15
CA LEU A 438 38.82 -3.12 12.74
C LEU A 438 40.27 -3.54 12.40
N THR A 439 40.48 -4.81 12.11
CA THR A 439 41.70 -5.24 11.43
C THR A 439 41.57 -4.86 9.95
N ALA A 440 42.33 -3.84 9.54
CA ALA A 440 42.46 -3.44 8.14
C ALA A 440 43.26 -4.49 7.36
N GLY A 441 42.66 -5.65 7.11
CA GLY A 441 43.21 -6.65 6.19
C GLY A 441 43.12 -6.12 4.76
N SER A 442 44.22 -6.17 4.01
CA SER A 442 44.24 -5.81 2.59
C SER A 442 43.27 -6.71 1.82
N VAL A 443 42.30 -6.11 1.12
CA VAL A 443 41.33 -6.84 0.30
C VAL A 443 42.05 -7.56 -0.84
N LYS A 444 41.88 -8.88 -0.94
CA LYS A 444 42.40 -9.68 -2.07
C LYS A 444 41.56 -9.40 -3.33
N PHE A 445 41.94 -8.37 -4.08
CA PHE A 445 41.18 -7.88 -5.24
C PHE A 445 41.03 -8.92 -6.37
N ILE A 446 42.11 -9.60 -6.76
CA ILE A 446 42.11 -10.54 -7.90
C ILE A 446 41.15 -11.73 -7.66
N PRO A 447 41.20 -12.45 -6.52
CA PRO A 447 40.23 -13.50 -6.22
C PRO A 447 38.78 -13.00 -6.20
N ALA A 448 38.55 -11.77 -5.74
CA ALA A 448 37.20 -11.21 -5.67
C ALA A 448 36.66 -10.95 -7.08
N LEU A 449 37.43 -10.28 -7.94
CA LEU A 449 37.07 -10.02 -9.33
C LEU A 449 36.79 -11.33 -10.10
N ALA A 450 37.72 -12.28 -10.04
CA ALA A 450 37.57 -13.55 -10.74
C ALA A 450 36.38 -14.38 -10.22
N THR A 451 36.11 -14.37 -8.91
CA THR A 451 34.92 -15.03 -8.36
C THR A 451 33.64 -14.39 -8.86
N THR A 452 33.55 -13.05 -8.87
CA THR A 452 32.36 -12.35 -9.36
C THR A 452 32.11 -12.65 -10.84
N LEU A 453 33.16 -12.65 -11.67
CA LEU A 453 33.07 -13.03 -13.08
C LEU A 453 32.53 -14.45 -13.27
N LEU A 454 33.12 -15.42 -12.58
CA LEU A 454 32.70 -16.83 -12.64
C LEU A 454 31.26 -17.01 -12.19
N VAL A 455 30.85 -16.35 -11.11
CA VAL A 455 29.47 -16.42 -10.60
C VAL A 455 28.48 -15.82 -11.60
N CYS A 456 28.78 -14.64 -12.17
CA CYS A 456 27.92 -14.01 -13.18
C CYS A 456 27.77 -14.88 -14.44
N LEU A 457 28.87 -15.45 -14.95
CA LEU A 457 28.85 -16.32 -16.12
C LEU A 457 28.12 -17.64 -15.83
N ALA A 458 28.44 -18.31 -14.73
CA ALA A 458 27.81 -19.57 -14.35
C ALA A 458 26.30 -19.38 -14.15
N LEU A 459 25.90 -18.30 -13.49
CA LEU A 459 24.50 -17.95 -13.31
C LEU A 459 23.80 -17.75 -14.66
N ARG A 460 24.43 -17.01 -15.60
CA ARG A 460 23.84 -16.80 -16.92
C ARG A 460 23.70 -18.11 -17.70
N VAL A 461 24.75 -18.93 -17.73
CA VAL A 461 24.74 -20.25 -18.40
C VAL A 461 23.62 -21.13 -17.86
N LEU A 462 23.46 -21.18 -16.53
CA LEU A 462 22.40 -21.96 -15.87
C LEU A 462 21.00 -21.44 -16.21
N LEU A 463 20.84 -20.13 -16.41
CA LEU A 463 19.56 -19.51 -16.73
C LEU A 463 19.17 -19.58 -18.22
N ILE A 464 20.11 -19.79 -19.16
CA ILE A 464 19.78 -19.87 -20.61
C ILE A 464 18.66 -20.90 -20.90
N PRO A 465 18.76 -22.19 -20.51
CA PRO A 465 17.73 -23.17 -20.87
C PRO A 465 16.37 -22.87 -20.25
N ILE A 466 16.35 -22.34 -19.02
CA ILE A 466 15.12 -22.08 -18.28
C ILE A 466 14.47 -20.79 -18.77
N VAL A 467 15.24 -19.70 -18.84
CA VAL A 467 14.73 -18.36 -19.11
C VAL A 467 14.64 -18.07 -20.59
N ASP A 468 15.69 -18.33 -21.37
CA ASP A 468 15.76 -17.89 -22.76
C ASP A 468 15.07 -18.86 -23.71
N CYS A 469 15.18 -20.17 -23.47
CA CYS A 469 14.54 -21.17 -24.31
C CYS A 469 13.05 -21.33 -23.99
N TRP A 470 12.68 -21.37 -22.71
CA TRP A 470 11.30 -21.70 -22.32
C TRP A 470 10.55 -20.54 -21.67
N GLY A 471 11.20 -19.87 -20.71
CA GLY A 471 10.52 -18.94 -19.82
C GLY A 471 10.03 -17.66 -20.49
N ARG A 472 10.84 -17.06 -21.37
CA ARG A 472 10.45 -15.82 -22.04
C ARG A 472 9.30 -16.02 -23.02
N SER A 473 9.30 -17.10 -23.81
CA SER A 473 8.19 -17.39 -24.74
C SER A 473 6.87 -17.62 -24.00
N SER A 474 6.88 -18.38 -22.90
CA SER A 474 5.66 -18.65 -22.11
C SER A 474 5.12 -17.38 -21.42
N VAL A 475 6.01 -16.56 -20.87
CA VAL A 475 5.64 -15.28 -20.23
C VAL A 475 5.10 -14.28 -21.25
N VAL A 476 5.71 -14.21 -22.44
CA VAL A 476 5.23 -13.36 -23.55
C VAL A 476 3.83 -13.79 -23.98
N ALA A 477 3.59 -15.09 -24.16
CA ALA A 477 2.28 -15.60 -24.52
C ALA A 477 1.22 -15.28 -23.46
N ALA A 478 1.52 -15.47 -22.17
CA ALA A 478 0.62 -15.15 -21.06
C ALA A 478 0.34 -13.64 -20.96
N ALA A 479 1.33 -12.79 -21.22
CA ALA A 479 1.15 -11.34 -21.24
C ALA A 479 0.30 -10.88 -22.43
N ALA A 480 0.48 -11.48 -23.61
CA ALA A 480 -0.32 -11.20 -24.79
C ALA A 480 -1.78 -11.66 -24.62
N GLU A 481 -2.01 -12.84 -24.04
CA GLU A 481 -3.35 -13.35 -23.73
C GLU A 481 -4.13 -12.39 -22.80
N LYS A 482 -3.47 -11.74 -21.84
CA LYS A 482 -4.11 -10.73 -20.97
C LYS A 482 -4.52 -9.44 -21.67
N LEU A 483 -4.04 -9.22 -22.88
CA LEU A 483 -4.42 -8.09 -23.72
C LEU A 483 -5.37 -8.51 -24.85
N ASP A 484 -5.99 -9.71 -24.74
CA ASP A 484 -6.85 -10.31 -25.76
C ASP A 484 -6.12 -10.57 -27.10
N LEU A 485 -4.79 -10.76 -27.04
CA LEU A 485 -3.92 -11.06 -28.17
C LEU A 485 -3.41 -12.50 -28.07
N ALA A 486 -4.31 -13.48 -27.94
CA ALA A 486 -3.94 -14.89 -27.82
C ALA A 486 -3.11 -15.32 -29.05
N PRO A 487 -1.78 -15.54 -28.93
CA PRO A 487 -0.96 -15.81 -30.09
C PRO A 487 -1.30 -17.21 -30.62
N GLY A 488 -1.53 -17.33 -31.93
CA GLY A 488 -1.71 -18.63 -32.57
C GLY A 488 -0.48 -19.51 -32.41
N ARG A 489 -0.64 -20.84 -32.56
CA ARG A 489 0.49 -21.79 -32.49
C ARG A 489 1.60 -21.48 -33.51
N ASP A 490 1.21 -20.90 -34.64
CA ASP A 490 2.13 -20.51 -35.73
C ASP A 490 2.65 -19.08 -35.57
N SER A 491 2.35 -18.41 -34.45
CA SER A 491 2.83 -17.06 -34.20
C SER A 491 4.37 -17.07 -34.12
N PRO A 492 5.05 -16.16 -34.84
CA PRO A 492 6.51 -16.00 -34.75
C PRO A 492 7.00 -15.79 -33.33
N SER A 493 6.15 -15.24 -32.44
CA SER A 493 6.50 -14.91 -31.06
C SER A 493 6.51 -16.12 -30.10
N VAL A 494 5.84 -17.22 -30.45
CA VAL A 494 5.67 -18.40 -29.58
C VAL A 494 6.81 -19.41 -29.73
N GLY A 495 7.48 -19.43 -30.89
CA GLY A 495 8.61 -20.31 -31.15
C GLY A 495 9.83 -20.07 -30.26
N LEU A 496 10.77 -21.02 -30.26
CA LEU A 496 12.08 -20.87 -29.61
C LEU A 496 12.82 -19.65 -30.17
N GLY A 497 13.10 -18.66 -29.32
CA GLY A 497 13.70 -17.39 -29.72
C GLY A 497 12.76 -16.43 -30.45
N GLY A 498 11.48 -16.78 -30.60
CA GLY A 498 10.47 -15.92 -31.22
C GLY A 498 10.24 -14.60 -30.48
N TRP A 499 10.39 -14.65 -29.16
CA TRP A 499 10.30 -13.51 -28.28
C TRP A 499 11.33 -12.40 -28.61
N LEU A 500 12.44 -12.70 -29.31
CA LEU A 500 13.44 -11.69 -29.71
C LEU A 500 12.94 -10.65 -30.72
N HIS A 501 11.84 -10.93 -31.43
CA HIS A 501 11.21 -9.98 -32.35
C HIS A 501 10.60 -8.76 -31.64
N LEU A 502 10.37 -8.86 -30.32
CA LEU A 502 9.75 -7.79 -29.55
C LEU A 502 10.73 -6.64 -29.31
N PRO A 503 10.24 -5.38 -29.26
CA PRO A 503 11.07 -4.23 -28.98
C PRO A 503 11.45 -4.13 -27.48
N TRP A 504 12.14 -5.13 -26.93
CA TRP A 504 12.55 -5.23 -25.52
C TRP A 504 13.17 -4.00 -24.88
N PHE A 505 14.08 -3.29 -25.55
CA PHE A 505 14.67 -2.08 -24.97
C PHE A 505 13.60 -1.02 -24.70
N LYS A 506 12.63 -0.85 -25.61
CA LYS A 506 11.50 0.07 -25.43
C LYS A 506 10.52 -0.45 -24.36
N ILE A 507 10.21 -1.75 -24.42
CA ILE A 507 9.31 -2.42 -23.47
C ILE A 507 9.86 -2.31 -22.04
N LEU A 508 11.13 -2.65 -21.80
CA LEU A 508 11.73 -2.64 -20.46
C LEU A 508 12.19 -1.24 -20.04
N GLY A 509 12.68 -0.42 -20.99
CA GLY A 509 13.11 0.96 -20.76
C GLY A 509 11.96 1.93 -20.45
N GLY A 510 10.72 1.53 -20.76
CA GLY A 510 9.54 2.25 -20.32
C GLY A 510 9.15 3.45 -21.17
N ALA A 511 9.42 3.39 -22.46
CA ALA A 511 8.86 4.34 -23.41
C ALA A 511 7.33 4.14 -23.48
N ASP A 512 6.55 5.23 -23.38
CA ASP A 512 5.09 5.21 -23.57
C ASP A 512 4.73 5.18 -25.07
N GLU A 513 5.28 4.20 -25.77
CA GLU A 513 5.02 3.94 -27.19
C GLU A 513 4.06 2.76 -27.37
N LYS A 514 3.59 2.58 -28.60
CA LYS A 514 2.84 1.40 -29.02
C LYS A 514 3.67 0.57 -30.00
N PHE A 515 3.40 -0.73 -30.08
CA PHE A 515 3.97 -1.60 -31.12
C PHE A 515 2.90 -2.43 -31.79
N SER A 516 3.18 -2.89 -33.02
CA SER A 516 2.20 -3.61 -33.83
C SER A 516 1.86 -4.98 -33.23
N ALA A 517 0.57 -5.30 -33.13
CA ALA A 517 0.07 -6.60 -32.71
C ALA A 517 0.38 -7.72 -33.71
N LYS A 518 0.85 -7.38 -34.92
CA LYS A 518 1.29 -8.31 -35.97
C LYS A 518 2.36 -9.31 -35.51
N VAL A 519 3.13 -8.95 -34.48
CA VAL A 519 4.13 -9.84 -33.87
C VAL A 519 3.47 -11.06 -33.19
N PHE A 520 2.24 -10.91 -32.70
CA PHE A 520 1.46 -11.98 -32.05
C PHE A 520 0.48 -12.64 -33.02
N ASP A 521 -0.20 -11.86 -33.85
CA ASP A 521 -1.12 -12.33 -34.87
C ASP A 521 -0.91 -11.52 -36.16
N PRO A 522 -0.36 -12.12 -37.24
CA PRO A 522 -0.11 -11.42 -38.50
C PRO A 522 -1.34 -10.73 -39.11
N ASN A 523 -2.54 -11.21 -38.79
CA ASN A 523 -3.80 -10.65 -39.30
C ASN A 523 -4.31 -9.49 -38.45
N ASN A 524 -3.75 -9.27 -37.26
CA ASN A 524 -4.18 -8.24 -36.33
C ASN A 524 -3.40 -6.94 -36.57
N ALA A 525 -4.07 -5.95 -37.16
CA ALA A 525 -3.51 -4.63 -37.44
C ALA A 525 -3.53 -3.67 -36.23
N SER A 526 -4.02 -4.10 -35.06
CA SER A 526 -4.06 -3.26 -33.86
C SER A 526 -2.67 -2.92 -33.33
N GLU A 527 -2.62 -1.92 -32.48
CA GLU A 527 -1.42 -1.51 -31.76
C GLU A 527 -1.58 -1.81 -30.27
N VAL A 528 -0.50 -2.32 -29.66
CA VAL A 528 -0.44 -2.71 -28.26
C VAL A 528 0.28 -1.64 -27.46
N GLY A 529 -0.30 -1.21 -26.34
CA GLY A 529 0.37 -0.29 -25.41
C GLY A 529 1.57 -0.95 -24.73
N MET A 530 2.77 -0.39 -24.87
CA MET A 530 3.99 -0.96 -24.27
C MET A 530 3.95 -0.98 -22.74
N SER A 531 3.34 0.04 -22.12
CA SER A 531 3.27 0.15 -20.66
C SER A 531 2.42 -0.96 -20.03
N GLU A 532 1.27 -1.29 -20.65
CA GLU A 532 0.37 -2.38 -20.26
C GLU A 532 1.04 -3.74 -20.49
N PHE A 533 1.60 -3.96 -21.69
CA PHE A 533 2.32 -5.20 -22.00
C PHE A 533 3.50 -5.42 -21.04
N ARG A 534 4.31 -4.39 -20.77
CA ARG A 534 5.40 -4.45 -19.79
C ARG A 534 4.88 -4.84 -18.41
N HIS A 535 3.76 -4.25 -17.96
CA HIS A 535 3.20 -4.54 -16.64
C HIS A 535 2.86 -6.03 -16.50
N TYR A 536 2.15 -6.59 -17.48
CA TYR A 536 1.84 -8.03 -17.48
C TYR A 536 3.08 -8.89 -17.63
N PHE A 537 3.97 -8.57 -18.57
CA PHE A 537 5.22 -9.31 -18.79
C PHE A 537 6.07 -9.38 -17.53
N VAL A 538 6.36 -8.25 -16.87
CA VAL A 538 7.19 -8.22 -15.65
C VAL A 538 6.52 -8.99 -14.51
N SER A 539 5.20 -8.84 -14.34
CA SER A 539 4.44 -9.56 -13.31
C SER A 539 4.50 -11.07 -13.52
N TYR A 540 4.25 -11.54 -14.74
CA TYR A 540 4.33 -12.97 -15.07
C TYR A 540 5.77 -13.48 -14.99
N PHE A 541 6.74 -12.73 -15.52
CA PHE A 541 8.16 -13.11 -15.48
C PHE A 541 8.62 -13.37 -14.05
N ILE A 542 8.36 -12.43 -13.12
CA ILE A 542 8.76 -12.58 -11.73
C ILE A 542 8.06 -13.80 -11.10
N ARG A 543 6.75 -13.97 -11.31
CA ARG A 543 6.01 -15.13 -10.76
C ARG A 543 6.58 -16.46 -11.24
N TRP A 544 6.76 -16.61 -12.54
CA TRP A 544 7.29 -17.83 -13.14
C TRP A 544 8.75 -18.09 -12.73
N PHE A 545 9.60 -17.06 -12.76
CA PHE A 545 10.98 -17.17 -12.29
C PHE A 545 11.06 -17.65 -10.85
N VAL A 546 10.23 -17.06 -9.97
CA VAL A 546 10.17 -17.44 -8.55
C VAL A 546 9.69 -18.87 -8.36
N LEU A 547 8.75 -19.35 -9.17
CA LEU A 547 8.34 -20.76 -9.15
C LEU A 547 9.46 -21.69 -9.62
N TRP A 548 10.25 -21.28 -10.61
CA TRP A 548 11.37 -22.09 -11.13
C TRP A 548 12.58 -22.15 -10.21
N THR A 549 12.85 -21.11 -9.41
CA THR A 549 14.07 -21.02 -8.61
C THR A 549 13.83 -21.05 -7.10
N GLY A 550 12.61 -20.79 -6.63
CA GLY A 550 12.30 -20.64 -5.21
C GLY A 550 12.57 -21.89 -4.37
N TRP A 551 12.34 -23.08 -4.95
CA TRP A 551 12.55 -24.38 -4.28
C TRP A 551 14.02 -24.65 -3.94
N ILE A 552 14.98 -24.01 -4.61
CA ILE A 552 16.41 -24.14 -4.31
C ILE A 552 16.68 -23.71 -2.86
N GLY A 553 15.98 -22.69 -2.37
CA GLY A 553 16.11 -22.24 -0.98
C GLY A 553 15.74 -23.32 0.03
N ALA A 554 14.72 -24.13 -0.25
CA ALA A 554 14.32 -25.24 0.61
C ALA A 554 15.44 -26.28 0.77
N ILE A 555 16.11 -26.62 -0.34
CA ILE A 555 17.24 -27.55 -0.36
C ILE A 555 18.44 -26.96 0.38
N VAL A 556 18.77 -25.69 0.12
CA VAL A 556 19.87 -25.01 0.82
C VAL A 556 19.60 -24.93 2.32
N GLY A 557 18.37 -24.64 2.73
CA GLY A 557 17.96 -24.62 4.13
C GLY A 557 18.15 -25.97 4.83
N ALA A 558 17.69 -27.06 4.21
CA ALA A 558 17.92 -28.42 4.71
C ALA A 558 19.42 -28.75 4.85
N VAL A 559 20.21 -28.44 3.83
CA VAL A 559 21.67 -28.68 3.83
C VAL A 559 22.37 -27.87 4.91
N LEU A 560 21.97 -26.61 5.13
CA LEU A 560 22.56 -25.76 6.16
C LEU A 560 22.28 -26.26 7.57
N VAL A 561 21.08 -26.78 7.84
CA VAL A 561 20.75 -27.40 9.13
C VAL A 561 21.61 -28.63 9.37
N LEU A 562 21.72 -29.52 8.37
CA LEU A 562 22.58 -30.70 8.45
C LEU A 562 24.06 -30.34 8.69
N LYS A 563 24.57 -29.33 7.99
CA LYS A 563 25.96 -28.87 8.13
C LYS A 563 26.28 -28.24 9.49
N ARG A 564 25.28 -27.67 10.16
CA ARG A 564 25.44 -27.05 11.49
C ARG A 564 25.26 -28.05 12.65
N GLY A 565 25.12 -29.34 12.34
CA GLY A 565 24.91 -30.38 13.35
C GLY A 565 23.50 -30.40 13.93
N GLY A 566 22.53 -29.80 13.24
CA GLY A 566 21.11 -29.93 13.61
C GLY A 566 20.65 -31.38 13.51
N GLY A 567 19.71 -31.76 14.38
CA GLY A 567 19.13 -33.10 14.35
C GLY A 567 18.30 -33.33 13.09
N THR A 568 18.00 -34.59 12.75
CA THR A 568 17.09 -34.91 11.63
C THR A 568 15.69 -34.30 11.82
N LEU A 569 15.29 -34.07 13.07
CA LEU A 569 14.04 -33.38 13.44
C LEU A 569 14.05 -31.88 13.10
N ASP A 570 15.21 -31.27 12.86
CA ASP A 570 15.33 -29.85 12.51
C ASP A 570 15.25 -29.60 11.00
N ILE A 571 15.33 -30.67 10.18
CA ILE A 571 15.28 -30.57 8.71
C ILE A 571 14.00 -29.88 8.22
N PRO A 572 12.79 -30.19 8.72
CA PRO A 572 11.56 -29.50 8.30
C PRO A 572 11.62 -27.99 8.54
N TRP A 573 12.19 -27.55 9.66
CA TRP A 573 12.37 -26.12 9.97
C TRP A 573 13.38 -25.47 9.02
N GLY A 574 14.46 -26.17 8.68
CA GLY A 574 15.40 -25.75 7.64
C GLY A 574 14.75 -25.59 6.27
N VAL A 575 13.91 -26.54 5.87
CA VAL A 575 13.14 -26.51 4.61
C VAL A 575 12.19 -25.32 4.60
N ILE A 576 11.43 -25.08 5.67
CA ILE A 576 10.47 -23.96 5.77
C ILE A 576 11.21 -22.63 5.69
N ALA A 577 12.22 -22.41 6.54
CA ALA A 577 12.99 -21.17 6.55
C ALA A 577 13.71 -20.94 5.21
N GLY A 578 14.28 -22.01 4.65
CA GLY A 578 14.92 -22.02 3.33
C GLY A 578 13.95 -21.66 2.21
N THR A 579 12.70 -22.13 2.27
CA THR A 579 11.66 -21.81 1.28
C THR A 579 11.34 -20.31 1.26
N PHE A 580 11.11 -19.69 2.43
CA PHE A 580 10.88 -18.25 2.52
C PHE A 580 12.08 -17.42 2.03
N ALA A 581 13.29 -17.80 2.44
CA ALA A 581 14.51 -17.16 1.96
C ALA A 581 14.72 -17.36 0.46
N GLY A 582 14.38 -18.54 -0.07
CA GLY A 582 14.43 -18.89 -1.48
C GLY A 582 13.46 -18.04 -2.32
N PHE A 583 12.24 -17.82 -1.85
CA PHE A 583 11.29 -16.93 -2.51
C PHE A 583 11.77 -15.48 -2.53
N ALA A 584 12.18 -14.94 -1.38
CA ALA A 584 12.69 -13.57 -1.30
C ALA A 584 13.95 -13.36 -2.17
N GLY A 585 14.87 -14.33 -2.13
CA GLY A 585 16.06 -14.35 -2.96
C GLY A 585 15.74 -14.44 -4.45
N SER A 586 14.76 -15.27 -4.83
CA SER A 586 14.34 -15.44 -6.22
C SER A 586 13.66 -14.20 -6.79
N VAL A 587 12.80 -13.52 -6.02
CA VAL A 587 12.18 -12.25 -6.44
C VAL A 587 13.25 -11.19 -6.68
N THR A 588 14.20 -11.07 -5.76
CA THR A 588 15.31 -10.12 -5.87
C THR A 588 16.17 -10.44 -7.09
N LEU A 589 16.49 -11.72 -7.29
CA LEU A 589 17.26 -12.19 -8.43
C LEU A 589 16.53 -11.94 -9.76
N ALA A 590 15.22 -12.19 -9.83
CA ALA A 590 14.41 -11.92 -11.02
C ALA A 590 14.42 -10.44 -11.41
N ALA A 591 14.28 -9.54 -10.42
CA ALA A 591 14.33 -8.10 -10.63
C ALA A 591 15.72 -7.64 -11.10
N CYS A 592 16.79 -8.10 -10.44
CA CYS A 592 18.16 -7.82 -10.85
C CYS A 592 18.48 -8.37 -12.25
N PHE A 593 17.96 -9.55 -12.58
CA PHE A 593 18.12 -10.18 -13.89
C PHE A 593 17.47 -9.32 -14.98
N LEU A 594 16.23 -8.86 -14.80
CA LEU A 594 15.57 -7.97 -15.76
C LEU A 594 16.35 -6.66 -15.98
N LEU A 595 16.95 -6.10 -14.92
CA LEU A 595 17.79 -4.91 -15.02
C LEU A 595 19.11 -5.19 -15.76
N ALA A 596 19.79 -6.29 -15.42
CA ALA A 596 21.03 -6.70 -16.08
C ALA A 596 20.82 -6.97 -17.58
N GLU A 597 19.65 -7.51 -17.94
CA GLU A 597 19.28 -7.84 -19.31
C GLU A 597 18.94 -6.62 -20.18
N LEU A 598 18.77 -5.42 -19.62
CA LEU A 598 18.60 -4.20 -20.42
C LEU A 598 19.77 -3.97 -21.37
N LEU A 599 21.00 -4.26 -20.93
CA LEU A 599 22.22 -4.08 -21.72
C LEU A 599 22.26 -4.98 -22.97
N PRO A 600 22.15 -6.33 -22.86
CA PRO A 600 22.12 -7.18 -24.05
C PRO A 600 20.91 -6.88 -24.93
N HIS A 601 19.75 -6.50 -24.39
CA HIS A 601 18.58 -6.10 -25.21
C HIS A 601 18.84 -4.82 -26.01
N ALA A 602 19.48 -3.82 -25.41
CA ALA A 602 19.87 -2.60 -26.11
C ALA A 602 20.85 -2.89 -27.24
N LEU A 603 21.90 -3.69 -26.96
CA LEU A 603 22.91 -4.06 -27.95
C LEU A 603 22.32 -4.91 -29.08
N TRP A 604 21.43 -5.86 -28.75
CA TRP A 604 20.76 -6.70 -29.74
C TRP A 604 19.91 -5.88 -30.71
N GLN A 605 19.09 -4.97 -30.20
CA GLN A 605 18.29 -4.10 -31.07
C GLN A 605 19.14 -3.19 -31.95
N PHE A 606 20.24 -2.68 -31.41
CA PHE A 606 21.14 -1.81 -32.16
C PHE A 606 21.89 -2.55 -33.26
N THR A 607 22.29 -3.80 -33.02
CA THR A 607 23.14 -4.58 -33.95
C THR A 607 22.35 -5.45 -34.91
N MET A 608 21.28 -6.09 -34.45
CA MET A 608 20.54 -7.12 -35.20
C MET A 608 19.10 -6.70 -35.52
N GLY A 609 18.60 -5.60 -34.94
CA GLY A 609 17.21 -5.15 -35.14
C GLY A 609 16.17 -6.11 -34.53
N ALA A 610 14.97 -6.15 -35.13
CA ALA A 610 13.84 -6.99 -34.67
C ALA A 610 13.87 -8.39 -35.30
N GLN A 611 15.03 -9.04 -35.31
CA GLN A 611 15.20 -10.41 -35.79
C GLN A 611 15.07 -11.41 -34.64
N GLY A 612 14.49 -12.57 -34.91
CA GLY A 612 14.21 -13.61 -33.92
C GLY A 612 14.09 -15.00 -34.54
N GLY A 613 13.89 -16.00 -33.68
CA GLY A 613 13.86 -17.42 -34.04
C GLY A 613 15.09 -18.19 -33.56
N PHE A 614 15.11 -19.50 -33.86
CA PHE A 614 16.06 -20.44 -33.27
C PHE A 614 17.54 -20.11 -33.58
N GLY A 615 17.87 -19.74 -34.81
CA GLY A 615 19.25 -19.39 -35.18
C GLY A 615 19.75 -18.14 -34.44
N PHE A 616 18.85 -17.17 -34.23
CA PHE A 616 19.15 -15.94 -33.48
C PHE A 616 19.25 -16.17 -31.98
N LEU A 617 18.62 -17.21 -31.44
CA LEU A 617 18.72 -17.57 -30.02
C LEU A 617 20.16 -17.89 -29.61
N LEU A 618 20.91 -18.61 -30.46
CA LEU A 618 22.32 -18.92 -30.18
C LEU A 618 23.18 -17.65 -30.14
N LEU A 619 22.99 -16.77 -31.13
CA LEU A 619 23.71 -15.49 -31.20
C LEU A 619 23.36 -14.60 -30.01
N TRP A 620 22.09 -14.57 -29.62
CA TRP A 620 21.61 -13.89 -28.42
C TRP A 620 22.26 -14.45 -27.16
N SER A 621 22.35 -15.77 -27.00
CA SER A 621 23.02 -16.39 -25.84
C SER A 621 24.50 -16.00 -25.75
N LEU A 622 25.22 -15.98 -26.88
CA LEU A 622 26.62 -15.53 -26.92
C LEU A 622 26.76 -14.04 -26.54
N LEU A 623 25.91 -13.18 -27.10
CA LEU A 623 25.88 -11.76 -26.77
C LEU A 623 25.56 -11.54 -25.29
N ALA A 624 24.58 -12.26 -24.76
CA ALA A 624 24.20 -12.16 -23.36
C ALA A 624 25.35 -12.62 -22.44
N LEU A 625 26.03 -13.73 -22.75
CA LEU A 625 27.20 -14.17 -21.99
C LEU A 625 28.31 -13.11 -21.98
N PHE A 626 28.58 -12.47 -23.12
CA PHE A 626 29.53 -11.37 -23.21
C PHE A 626 29.09 -10.16 -22.36
N CYS A 627 27.82 -9.76 -22.41
CA CYS A 627 27.32 -8.66 -21.57
C CYS A 627 27.40 -8.98 -20.08
N TRP A 628 27.11 -10.22 -19.69
CA TRP A 628 27.22 -10.69 -18.31
C TRP A 628 28.67 -10.76 -17.83
N LEU A 629 29.64 -11.03 -18.72
CA LEU A 629 31.08 -10.88 -18.43
C LEU A 629 31.44 -9.43 -18.10
N LEU A 630 30.91 -8.46 -18.87
CA LEU A 630 31.15 -7.03 -18.61
C LEU A 630 30.51 -6.58 -17.28
N ILE A 631 29.29 -7.00 -17.01
CA ILE A 631 28.59 -6.73 -15.74
C ILE A 631 29.38 -7.36 -14.57
N GLY A 632 29.83 -8.62 -14.72
CA GLY A 632 30.66 -9.29 -13.73
C GLY A 632 31.98 -8.57 -13.48
N THR A 633 32.60 -8.01 -14.52
CA THR A 633 33.80 -7.17 -14.39
C THR A 633 33.49 -5.93 -13.55
N GLY A 634 32.43 -5.19 -13.90
CA GLY A 634 32.04 -3.98 -13.16
C GLY A 634 31.72 -4.26 -11.69
N LEU A 635 30.92 -5.30 -11.42
CA LEU A 635 30.59 -5.72 -10.05
C LEU A 635 31.83 -6.20 -9.29
N GLY A 636 32.71 -6.97 -9.93
CA GLY A 636 33.93 -7.47 -9.32
C GLY A 636 34.94 -6.36 -8.99
N VAL A 637 34.89 -5.23 -9.68
CA VAL A 637 35.66 -4.02 -9.33
C VAL A 637 35.05 -3.30 -8.12
N VAL A 638 33.71 -3.19 -8.04
CA VAL A 638 33.02 -2.35 -7.04
C VAL A 638 32.75 -3.07 -5.72
N LEU A 639 32.23 -4.30 -5.77
CA LEU A 639 31.79 -5.04 -4.58
C LEU A 639 32.89 -5.28 -3.51
N PRO A 640 34.17 -5.48 -3.86
CA PRO A 640 35.22 -5.67 -2.85
C PRO A 640 35.40 -4.47 -1.91
N TRP A 641 35.00 -3.26 -2.34
CA TRP A 641 35.08 -2.03 -1.55
C TRP A 641 33.89 -1.84 -0.61
N ILE A 642 32.82 -2.64 -0.76
CA ILE A 642 31.61 -2.57 0.06
C ILE A 642 31.58 -3.77 1.00
N GLY A 643 32.23 -3.62 2.16
CA GLY A 643 32.45 -4.73 3.12
C GLY A 643 31.23 -5.60 3.45
N PRO A 644 30.02 -5.06 3.70
CA PRO A 644 28.82 -5.87 3.92
C PRO A 644 28.40 -6.69 2.70
N LEU A 645 28.46 -6.13 1.49
CA LEU A 645 28.07 -6.82 0.26
C LEU A 645 29.11 -7.88 -0.15
N ARG A 646 30.41 -7.59 0.03
CA ARG A 646 31.46 -8.59 -0.18
C ARG A 646 31.23 -9.84 0.66
N ARG A 647 30.98 -9.66 1.97
CA ARG A 647 30.74 -10.77 2.90
C ARG A 647 29.50 -11.60 2.55
N LEU A 648 28.49 -10.94 2.01
CA LEU A 648 27.24 -11.60 1.63
C LEU A 648 27.33 -12.31 0.27
N LEU A 649 27.96 -11.68 -0.73
CA LEU A 649 27.86 -12.09 -2.14
C LEU A 649 29.12 -12.74 -2.69
N ILE A 650 30.31 -12.45 -2.15
CA ILE A 650 31.59 -12.93 -2.71
C ILE A 650 32.21 -14.01 -1.82
N ASP A 651 32.34 -13.73 -0.52
CA ASP A 651 33.05 -14.61 0.41
C ASP A 651 32.49 -16.05 0.45
N PRO A 652 31.16 -16.31 0.36
CA PRO A 652 30.64 -17.68 0.33
C PRO A 652 31.08 -18.48 -0.90
N PHE A 653 31.13 -17.82 -2.08
CA PHE A 653 31.58 -18.46 -3.31
C PHE A 653 33.10 -18.63 -3.34
N GLN A 654 33.84 -17.68 -2.77
CA GLN A 654 35.28 -17.83 -2.57
C GLN A 654 35.61 -19.03 -1.67
N ALA A 655 34.89 -19.20 -0.56
CA ALA A 655 35.05 -20.35 0.30
C ALA A 655 34.71 -21.67 -0.41
N LEU A 656 33.68 -21.68 -1.26
CA LEU A 656 33.32 -22.84 -2.09
C LEU A 656 34.44 -23.19 -3.07
N ILE A 657 34.94 -22.22 -3.83
CA ILE A 657 36.04 -22.39 -4.79
C ILE A 657 37.31 -22.86 -4.07
N ALA A 658 37.65 -22.24 -2.94
CA ALA A 658 38.79 -22.64 -2.11
C ALA A 658 38.68 -24.11 -1.65
N THR A 659 37.48 -24.54 -1.26
CA THR A 659 37.23 -25.92 -0.85
C THR A 659 37.39 -26.90 -2.02
N LEU A 660 36.85 -26.56 -3.20
CA LEU A 660 36.99 -27.36 -4.42
C LEU A 660 38.46 -27.49 -4.87
N LEU A 661 39.21 -26.38 -4.84
CA LEU A 661 40.63 -26.38 -5.16
C LEU A 661 41.44 -27.26 -4.20
N ARG A 662 41.14 -27.18 -2.89
CA ARG A 662 41.77 -28.05 -1.89
C ARG A 662 41.42 -29.51 -2.09
N SER A 663 40.18 -29.85 -2.47
CA SER A 663 39.79 -31.25 -2.73
C SER A 663 40.48 -31.87 -3.95
N VAL A 664 40.89 -31.05 -4.92
CA VAL A 664 41.65 -31.49 -6.11
C VAL A 664 43.18 -31.42 -5.87
N GLY A 665 43.62 -31.16 -4.62
CA GLY A 665 45.04 -31.14 -4.24
C GLY A 665 45.76 -29.80 -4.45
N MET A 666 45.07 -28.76 -4.95
CA MET A 666 45.64 -27.43 -5.18
C MET A 666 45.59 -26.55 -3.93
N LYS A 667 46.25 -26.99 -2.85
CA LYS A 667 46.18 -26.33 -1.52
C LYS A 667 46.58 -24.85 -1.56
N GLY A 668 47.68 -24.51 -2.24
CA GLY A 668 48.16 -23.12 -2.34
C GLY A 668 47.19 -22.17 -3.05
N LEU A 669 46.54 -22.63 -4.13
CA LEU A 669 45.50 -21.83 -4.81
C LEU A 669 44.26 -21.69 -3.93
N GLY A 670 43.90 -22.75 -3.19
CA GLY A 670 42.80 -22.72 -2.23
C GLY A 670 43.01 -21.72 -1.09
N ASP A 671 44.22 -21.62 -0.55
CA ASP A 671 44.55 -20.65 0.50
C ASP A 671 44.61 -19.21 -0.04
N TYR A 672 45.06 -19.04 -1.29
CA TYR A 672 44.97 -17.76 -1.99
C TYR A 672 43.52 -17.31 -2.15
N TRP A 673 42.61 -18.23 -2.51
CA TRP A 673 41.19 -17.97 -2.75
C TRP A 673 40.32 -17.91 -1.48
N ALA A 674 40.86 -18.27 -0.31
CA ALA A 674 40.12 -18.20 0.94
C ALA A 674 39.75 -16.72 1.28
N PRO A 675 38.50 -16.47 1.72
CA PRO A 675 38.05 -15.12 2.07
C PRO A 675 38.89 -14.55 3.22
N VAL A 676 39.12 -13.23 3.18
CA VAL A 676 39.86 -12.47 4.21
C VAL A 676 38.96 -12.14 5.39
#